data_AF-A0A7U5Y3L1-F1
#
_entry.id   AF-A0A7U5Y3L1-F1
#
_cell.length_a   1.000
_cell.length_b   1.000
_cell.length_c   1.000
_cell.angle_alpha   90.00
_cell.angle_beta   90.00
_cell.angle_gamma   90.00
#
_symmetry.space_group_name_H-M   'P 1'
#
loop_
_entity.id
_entity.type
_entity.pdbx_description
1 polymer ?
#
loop_
_entity_poly.entity_id
_entity_poly.type
_entity_poly.pdbx_seq_one_letter_code
_entity_poly.pdbx_strand_id
1 'polypeptide(L)'
;MLDVNSIVSQLMQVESAPLAKYDQKTASYQAKLSAYGQLSGAVGVFQSSLGGLTKAADFKALSAVASNADVLSASASAKAVAGNYKINVTQLAQSQTLTTPGVANSKSTIGTGAKTTISFQFGNVSGGFGLAGSTLGANVARDGISNGALTINGTAIATSSSTNSARALAEAINAKSTTTGVTATATPASSSATLFAGFGDVATGADGGYTLSVGGVQLAAQGADVAAGAGITAASIDTALTEPSSVLTALTNAGITVSGTAAGGDLKFTRADGANLVVEETVTGSPAAVNGGIGKGGGEVNGGSTTTAVSGISLSSTDASPITIAGSNPALAGLTAGTGGSYLGGAFTQDANIASGIVTIDSTNNTLEGIRDAVNKAGLGVTATIVSDGSANPYHLVFTSNATGANASMKMTLTGDDPAPADSALVDMLTYDPAGTQKMTQTSAAQDTKLSVNGIAVTSHSNNVGEAIQGVTLTVTQTGSSTLNVSKNTGTVKSNVEAFVKAYNDLNGTLKKLTGYNAETKTGGALQGDSTAQSVQSQIRRMMTTSISGLTGDITTLGQVGISFDKDGTLSLDASKFQKAMDKSFDDIGALFGAVGRSTDSLVSFSSSTSATKPGTYDLSITQLATQGALTGASALPASTTIAANTTWAVTLNDGTPSSAKNTTNVTIPAGTYTAAELAKVLQSSINGASAFSSAGSAVTASVDADGKLLLSSAKYGSASNIKLADVSGSTVDSLFGGATPTAGLDVAGTLGGHPVTGSGQTLTGLAGTDVEGLKVEVTGGAIGDRGTVSFSQGYAYQLNNLATTMLSKAGQITSRTDGINQSIKDVAKQRDAFSDKLTSVEARYRKQYSALDVMLTNMQATSSYLTQQLAAIAANR
;
A
#
# COMPACT_ATOMS: atom_id res chain seq x y z
N MET A 1 79.53 35.14 53.82
CA MET A 1 78.16 34.59 53.86
C MET A 1 78.07 33.46 52.87
N LEU A 2 77.54 32.32 53.29
CA LEU A 2 77.24 31.18 52.41
C LEU A 2 76.08 31.55 51.48
N ASP A 3 76.16 31.14 50.21
CA ASP A 3 74.99 31.19 49.32
C ASP A 3 74.04 30.03 49.63
N VAL A 4 73.28 30.20 50.71
CA VAL A 4 72.31 29.22 51.21
C VAL A 4 71.26 28.88 50.15
N ASN A 5 70.88 29.83 49.29
CA ASN A 5 69.86 29.59 48.27
C ASN A 5 70.36 28.64 47.18
N SER A 6 71.61 28.82 46.72
CA SER A 6 72.21 27.94 45.71
C SER A 6 72.42 26.51 46.25
N ILE A 7 72.95 26.36 47.47
CA ILE A 7 73.20 25.05 48.08
C ILE A 7 71.90 24.28 48.34
N VAL A 8 70.89 24.94 48.92
CA VAL A 8 69.59 24.32 49.16
C VAL A 8 68.93 23.91 47.83
N SER A 9 69.02 24.74 46.79
CA SER A 9 68.46 24.40 45.47
C SER A 9 69.12 23.16 44.84
N GLN A 10 70.45 23.03 44.93
CA GLN A 10 71.17 21.85 44.43
C GLN A 10 70.82 20.57 45.20
N LEU A 11 70.68 20.65 46.53
CA LEU A 11 70.25 19.53 47.35
C LEU A 11 68.81 19.12 47.03
N MET A 12 67.91 20.10 46.89
CA MET A 12 66.52 19.84 46.50
C MET A 12 66.42 19.20 45.10
N GLN A 13 67.31 19.53 44.17
CA GLN A 13 67.36 18.91 42.86
C GLN A 13 67.60 17.39 42.95
N VAL A 14 68.53 16.95 43.81
CA VAL A 14 68.81 15.52 44.04
C VAL A 14 67.67 14.85 44.80
N GLU A 15 67.16 15.48 45.85
CA GLU A 15 66.04 14.96 46.66
C GLU A 15 64.75 14.80 45.84
N SER A 16 64.54 15.66 44.84
CA SER A 16 63.38 15.60 43.95
C SER A 16 63.43 14.49 42.89
N ALA A 17 64.56 13.82 42.69
CA ALA A 17 64.73 12.79 41.64
C ALA A 17 63.67 11.66 41.64
N PRO A 18 63.13 11.20 42.80
CA PRO A 18 62.04 10.23 42.81
C PRO A 18 60.72 10.71 42.19
N LEU A 19 60.47 12.03 42.11
CA LEU A 19 59.28 12.58 41.44
C LEU A 19 59.24 12.16 39.97
N ALA A 20 60.38 12.22 39.28
CA ALA A 20 60.50 11.78 37.88
C ALA A 20 60.14 10.29 37.71
N LYS A 21 60.40 9.45 38.72
CA LYS A 21 60.00 8.03 38.70
C LYS A 21 58.48 7.87 38.86
N TYR A 22 57.83 8.69 39.68
CA TYR A 22 56.36 8.69 39.79
C TYR A 22 55.72 9.20 38.50
N ASP A 23 56.27 10.24 37.88
CA ASP A 23 55.78 10.73 36.59
C ASP A 23 55.96 9.70 35.47
N GLN A 24 57.09 9.00 35.44
CA GLN A 24 57.29 7.87 34.52
C GLN A 24 56.29 6.72 34.74
N LYS A 25 55.98 6.38 36.00
CA LYS A 25 54.95 5.38 36.32
C LYS A 25 53.55 5.84 35.87
N THR A 26 53.21 7.10 36.15
CA THR A 26 51.94 7.71 35.73
C THR A 26 51.80 7.68 34.21
N ALA A 27 52.84 8.10 33.47
CA ALA A 27 52.87 8.06 32.02
C ALA A 27 52.72 6.62 31.48
N SER A 28 53.38 5.64 32.12
CA SER A 28 53.24 4.23 31.77
C SER A 28 51.80 3.71 31.97
N TYR A 29 51.17 4.02 33.09
CA TYR A 29 49.78 3.63 33.35
C TYR A 29 48.79 4.36 32.43
N GLN A 30 49.02 5.63 32.13
CA GLN A 30 48.21 6.38 31.15
C GLN A 30 48.34 5.78 29.74
N ALA A 31 49.55 5.39 29.32
CA ALA A 31 49.75 4.69 28.05
C ALA A 31 48.98 3.36 28.00
N LYS A 32 49.00 2.58 29.09
CA LYS A 32 48.20 1.36 29.21
C LYS A 32 46.69 1.65 29.18
N LEU A 33 46.23 2.68 29.89
CA LEU A 33 44.83 3.08 29.90
C LEU A 33 44.34 3.45 28.48
N SER A 34 45.11 4.26 27.76
CA SER A 34 44.82 4.60 26.37
C SER A 34 44.80 3.37 25.46
N ALA A 35 45.73 2.42 25.66
CA ALA A 35 45.75 1.18 24.90
C ALA A 35 44.54 0.28 25.20
N TYR A 36 44.08 0.19 26.45
CA TYR A 36 42.83 -0.50 26.80
C TYR A 36 41.60 0.20 26.22
N GLY A 37 41.60 1.54 26.15
CA GLY A 37 40.57 2.31 25.44
C GLY A 37 40.52 1.97 23.95
N GLN A 38 41.68 1.88 23.29
CA GLN A 38 41.77 1.45 21.88
C GLN A 38 41.30 -0.01 21.70
N LEU A 39 41.68 -0.92 22.59
CA LEU A 39 41.22 -2.31 22.56
C LEU A 39 39.70 -2.41 22.76
N SER A 40 39.16 -1.71 23.75
CA SER A 40 37.71 -1.66 24.01
C SER A 40 36.95 -1.12 22.79
N GLY A 41 37.44 -0.03 22.19
CA GLY A 41 36.88 0.52 20.95
C GLY A 41 36.91 -0.48 19.79
N ALA A 42 38.04 -1.18 19.59
CA ALA A 42 38.18 -2.19 18.56
C ALA A 42 37.23 -3.40 18.78
N VAL A 43 37.06 -3.85 20.02
CA VAL A 43 36.09 -4.91 20.37
C VAL A 43 34.66 -4.42 20.14
N GLY A 44 34.34 -3.15 20.42
CA GLY A 44 33.02 -2.57 20.14
C GLY A 44 32.72 -2.45 18.64
N VAL A 45 33.71 -2.07 17.82
CA VAL A 45 33.57 -2.07 16.34
C VAL A 45 33.37 -3.50 15.81
N PHE A 46 34.14 -4.46 16.31
CA PHE A 46 33.97 -5.87 15.97
C PHE A 46 32.58 -6.37 16.38
N GLN A 47 32.12 -6.06 17.59
CA GLN A 47 30.77 -6.41 18.03
C GLN A 47 29.70 -5.84 17.09
N SER A 48 29.85 -4.58 16.69
CA SER A 48 28.88 -3.90 15.82
C SER A 48 28.78 -4.57 14.43
N SER A 49 29.89 -5.06 13.87
CA SER A 49 29.88 -5.75 12.57
C SER A 49 29.18 -7.12 12.62
N LEU A 50 29.10 -7.75 13.80
CA LEU A 50 28.36 -9.00 13.99
C LEU A 50 26.84 -8.81 13.93
N GLY A 51 26.34 -7.58 14.14
CA GLY A 51 24.91 -7.29 14.23
C GLY A 51 24.12 -7.80 13.02
N GLY A 52 24.61 -7.55 11.79
CA GLY A 52 23.97 -8.06 10.56
C GLY A 52 23.95 -9.59 10.46
N LEU A 53 25.02 -10.24 10.94
CA LEU A 53 25.14 -11.71 10.91
C LEU A 53 24.35 -12.42 12.02
N THR A 54 23.86 -11.68 13.02
CA THR A 54 22.97 -12.24 14.06
C THR A 54 21.50 -12.22 13.66
N LYS A 55 21.12 -11.50 12.61
CA LYS A 55 19.72 -11.36 12.17
C LYS A 55 19.31 -12.56 11.32
N ALA A 56 18.55 -13.48 11.91
CA ALA A 56 18.01 -14.65 11.20
C ALA A 56 17.17 -14.27 9.96
N ALA A 57 16.53 -13.11 9.96
CA ALA A 57 15.73 -12.62 8.83
C ALA A 57 16.57 -12.39 7.56
N ASP A 58 17.81 -11.90 7.68
CA ASP A 58 18.68 -11.61 6.53
C ASP A 58 19.07 -12.90 5.78
N PHE A 59 19.12 -14.04 6.48
CA PHE A 59 19.40 -15.37 5.92
C PHE A 59 18.17 -16.11 5.40
N LYS A 60 16.98 -15.54 5.57
CA LYS A 60 15.74 -16.03 4.96
C LYS A 60 15.20 -15.07 3.90
N ALA A 61 15.81 -13.90 3.77
CA ALA A 61 15.41 -12.88 2.83
C ALA A 61 15.59 -13.35 1.38
N LEU A 62 14.57 -13.05 0.57
CA LEU A 62 14.59 -13.22 -0.86
C LEU A 62 14.74 -11.85 -1.51
N SER A 63 15.43 -11.82 -2.64
CA SER A 63 15.52 -10.67 -3.54
C SER A 63 14.59 -10.90 -4.71
N ALA A 64 13.96 -9.83 -5.19
CA ALA A 64 13.10 -9.83 -6.37
C ALA A 64 13.59 -8.73 -7.31
N VAL A 65 14.25 -9.11 -8.39
CA VAL A 65 14.89 -8.17 -9.32
C VAL A 65 14.20 -8.25 -10.68
N ALA A 66 13.67 -7.11 -11.13
CA ALA A 66 13.06 -6.98 -12.44
C ALA A 66 14.13 -6.71 -13.51
N SER A 67 13.97 -7.30 -14.71
CA SER A 67 14.87 -7.03 -15.84
C SER A 67 14.70 -5.62 -16.41
N ASN A 68 13.53 -5.01 -16.20
CA ASN A 68 13.22 -3.62 -16.56
C ASN A 68 12.57 -2.92 -15.36
N ALA A 69 13.31 -2.01 -14.73
CA ALA A 69 12.91 -1.27 -13.53
C ALA A 69 11.97 -0.09 -13.83
N ASP A 70 11.92 0.40 -15.07
CA ASP A 70 11.01 1.49 -15.47
C ASP A 70 9.56 1.01 -15.59
N VAL A 71 9.38 -0.28 -15.90
CA VAL A 71 8.06 -0.95 -15.98
C VAL A 71 7.57 -1.35 -14.59
N LEU A 72 8.40 -2.01 -13.80
CA LEU A 72 8.06 -2.45 -12.46
C LEU A 72 9.28 -2.65 -11.55
N SER A 73 9.04 -2.53 -10.26
CA SER A 73 9.92 -3.04 -9.20
C SER A 73 9.18 -4.07 -8.35
N ALA A 74 9.89 -4.82 -7.51
CA ALA A 74 9.28 -5.85 -6.69
C ALA A 74 10.02 -6.04 -5.36
N SER A 75 9.27 -6.52 -4.37
CA SER A 75 9.82 -7.00 -3.10
C SER A 75 9.33 -8.43 -2.84
N ALA A 76 10.20 -9.27 -2.27
CA ALA A 76 9.87 -10.63 -1.87
C ALA A 76 9.89 -10.78 -0.34
N SER A 77 8.83 -11.35 0.20
CA SER A 77 8.74 -11.82 1.58
C SER A 77 9.35 -13.22 1.73
N ALA A 78 9.48 -13.70 2.97
CA ALA A 78 9.94 -15.06 3.25
C ALA A 78 9.01 -16.17 2.70
N LYS A 79 7.78 -15.83 2.30
CA LYS A 79 6.82 -16.77 1.68
C LYS A 79 7.01 -16.91 0.16
N ALA A 80 7.85 -16.07 -0.46
CA ALA A 80 8.06 -16.12 -1.89
C ALA A 80 8.83 -17.38 -2.32
N VAL A 81 8.55 -17.85 -3.53
CA VAL A 81 9.25 -18.99 -4.12
C VAL A 81 10.24 -18.49 -5.16
N ALA A 82 11.49 -18.93 -5.05
CA ALA A 82 12.55 -18.59 -5.98
C ALA A 82 12.22 -19.09 -7.41
N GLY A 83 12.46 -18.26 -8.41
CA GLY A 83 12.13 -18.55 -9.80
C GLY A 83 12.14 -17.32 -10.70
N ASN A 84 11.88 -17.55 -11.99
CA ASN A 84 11.73 -16.50 -12.99
C ASN A 84 10.26 -16.39 -13.41
N TYR A 85 9.72 -15.17 -13.35
CA TYR A 85 8.33 -14.89 -13.70
C TYR A 85 8.31 -13.85 -14.83
N LYS A 86 7.69 -14.19 -15.96
CA LYS A 86 7.47 -13.24 -17.07
C LYS A 86 6.25 -12.39 -16.77
N ILE A 87 6.43 -11.09 -16.74
CA ILE A 87 5.37 -10.13 -16.44
C ILE A 87 5.13 -9.25 -17.65
N ASN A 88 3.87 -9.10 -18.07
CA ASN A 88 3.48 -8.16 -19.11
C ASN A 88 2.34 -7.27 -18.61
N VAL A 89 2.61 -5.97 -18.44
CA VAL A 89 1.67 -4.96 -17.98
C VAL A 89 1.02 -4.29 -19.19
N THR A 90 -0.31 -4.30 -19.24
CA THR A 90 -1.08 -3.70 -20.33
C THR A 90 -1.87 -2.46 -19.90
N GLN A 91 -2.13 -2.29 -18.61
CA GLN A 91 -2.89 -1.17 -18.07
C GLN A 91 -2.45 -0.89 -16.63
N LEU A 92 -2.42 0.38 -16.22
CA LEU A 92 -2.20 0.80 -14.84
C LEU A 92 -3.52 1.11 -14.15
N ALA A 93 -3.54 0.93 -12.83
CA ALA A 93 -4.64 1.39 -12.04
C ALA A 93 -4.69 2.93 -12.01
N GLN A 94 -5.88 3.49 -12.18
CA GLN A 94 -6.16 4.93 -12.12
C GLN A 94 -7.27 5.21 -11.12
N SER A 95 -7.21 6.38 -10.50
CA SER A 95 -8.28 6.91 -9.66
C SER A 95 -9.33 7.60 -10.52
N GLN A 96 -10.60 7.49 -10.15
CA GLN A 96 -11.63 8.30 -10.78
C GLN A 96 -11.49 9.78 -10.38
N THR A 97 -11.69 10.67 -11.35
CA THR A 97 -11.81 12.12 -11.11
C THR A 97 -13.11 12.65 -11.72
N LEU A 98 -13.89 13.36 -10.90
CA LEU A 98 -15.16 13.98 -11.26
C LEU A 98 -15.04 15.50 -11.10
N THR A 99 -15.58 16.24 -12.07
CA THR A 99 -15.51 17.72 -12.12
C THR A 99 -16.90 18.30 -12.23
N THR A 100 -17.22 19.31 -11.42
CA THR A 100 -18.51 20.01 -11.50
C THR A 100 -18.56 20.95 -12.72
N PRO A 101 -19.77 21.35 -13.14
CA PRO A 101 -19.91 22.58 -13.91
C PRO A 101 -19.19 23.76 -13.25
N GLY A 102 -18.68 24.68 -14.07
CA GLY A 102 -17.95 25.85 -13.58
C GLY A 102 -18.87 26.91 -12.98
N VAL A 103 -18.38 27.64 -11.97
CA VAL A 103 -19.04 28.81 -11.39
C VAL A 103 -18.16 30.05 -11.48
N ALA A 104 -18.78 31.23 -11.51
CA ALA A 104 -18.07 32.50 -11.64
C ALA A 104 -17.16 32.83 -10.44
N ASN A 105 -17.51 32.39 -9.22
CA ASN A 105 -16.80 32.76 -8.00
C ASN A 105 -16.84 31.63 -6.96
N SER A 106 -15.67 31.18 -6.48
CA SER A 106 -15.51 30.10 -5.49
C SER A 106 -16.12 30.39 -4.11
N LYS A 107 -16.36 31.67 -3.80
CA LYS A 107 -16.86 32.14 -2.49
C LYS A 107 -18.34 32.49 -2.50
N SER A 108 -18.99 32.46 -3.65
CA SER A 108 -20.43 32.70 -3.71
C SER A 108 -21.19 31.52 -3.11
N THR A 109 -22.24 31.82 -2.35
CA THR A 109 -23.13 30.79 -1.80
C THR A 109 -23.83 30.06 -2.95
N ILE A 110 -23.89 28.75 -2.84
CA ILE A 110 -24.59 27.87 -3.77
C ILE A 110 -25.95 27.55 -3.15
N GLY A 111 -27.01 27.83 -3.90
CA GLY A 111 -28.37 27.58 -3.46
C GLY A 111 -28.85 28.49 -2.33
N THR A 112 -29.82 27.98 -1.59
CA THR A 112 -30.51 28.63 -0.47
C THR A 112 -29.84 28.39 0.89
N GLY A 113 -28.92 27.43 0.97
CA GLY A 113 -28.29 27.01 2.23
C GLY A 113 -29.12 25.97 3.01
N ALA A 114 -30.08 25.32 2.36
CA ALA A 114 -30.82 24.20 2.93
C ALA A 114 -29.85 23.06 3.28
N LYS A 115 -30.03 22.49 4.47
CA LYS A 115 -29.15 21.44 4.98
C LYS A 115 -29.21 20.22 4.07
N THR A 116 -28.06 19.86 3.52
CA THR A 116 -27.88 18.85 2.49
C THR A 116 -26.77 17.89 2.90
N THR A 117 -27.08 16.61 2.99
CA THR A 117 -26.12 15.54 3.26
C THR A 117 -25.67 14.93 1.94
N ILE A 118 -24.36 15.01 1.68
CA ILE A 118 -23.70 14.35 0.54
C ILE A 118 -23.21 12.99 1.02
N SER A 119 -23.66 11.91 0.39
CA SER A 119 -23.19 10.54 0.63
C SER A 119 -22.19 10.13 -0.44
N PHE A 120 -20.97 9.79 -0.02
CA PHE A 120 -19.90 9.26 -0.86
C PHE A 120 -19.83 7.74 -0.72
N GLN A 121 -19.96 7.04 -1.83
CA GLN A 121 -19.75 5.60 -1.94
C GLN A 121 -18.76 5.32 -3.05
N PHE A 122 -17.98 4.24 -2.91
CA PHE A 122 -17.04 3.77 -3.92
C PHE A 122 -17.37 2.34 -4.28
N GLY A 123 -17.27 2.00 -5.56
CA GLY A 123 -17.63 0.68 -6.03
C GLY A 123 -17.32 0.44 -7.50
N ASN A 124 -17.75 -0.72 -7.97
CA ASN A 124 -17.71 -1.07 -9.38
C ASN A 124 -18.96 -0.53 -10.09
N VAL A 125 -18.74 0.02 -11.28
CA VAL A 125 -19.81 0.41 -12.18
C VAL A 125 -19.85 -0.59 -13.34
N SER A 126 -21.04 -1.10 -13.65
CA SER A 126 -21.31 -1.80 -14.92
C SER A 126 -22.00 -0.86 -15.91
N GLY A 127 -22.03 -1.22 -17.19
CA GLY A 127 -22.62 -0.41 -18.26
C GLY A 127 -21.55 0.30 -19.10
N GLY A 128 -21.93 0.75 -20.29
CA GLY A 128 -21.02 1.45 -21.20
C GLY A 128 -20.92 2.92 -20.83
N PHE A 129 -19.71 3.45 -20.67
CA PHE A 129 -19.51 4.90 -20.52
C PHE A 129 -19.48 5.56 -21.89
N GLY A 130 -20.30 6.58 -22.12
CA GLY A 130 -20.27 7.33 -23.36
C GLY A 130 -21.40 8.35 -23.50
N LEU A 131 -21.87 8.57 -24.72
CA LEU A 131 -22.82 9.64 -25.05
C LEU A 131 -24.03 9.06 -25.77
N ALA A 132 -25.23 9.34 -25.27
CA ALA A 132 -26.46 9.09 -26.00
C ALA A 132 -26.70 10.22 -27.01
N GLY A 133 -26.84 9.89 -28.30
CA GLY A 133 -27.22 10.83 -29.34
C GLY A 133 -28.73 10.94 -29.48
N SER A 134 -29.19 12.05 -30.06
CA SER A 134 -30.57 12.25 -30.47
C SER A 134 -30.86 11.53 -31.78
N THR A 135 -32.14 11.38 -32.11
CA THR A 135 -32.57 10.93 -33.44
C THR A 135 -32.02 11.85 -34.53
N LEU A 136 -31.54 11.27 -35.62
CA LEU A 136 -31.10 12.06 -36.77
C LEU A 136 -32.27 12.86 -37.37
N GLY A 137 -31.99 14.04 -37.93
CA GLY A 137 -33.02 14.86 -38.57
C GLY A 137 -33.48 14.29 -39.91
N ALA A 138 -34.72 14.56 -40.33
CA ALA A 138 -35.27 14.09 -41.61
C ALA A 138 -34.43 14.54 -42.84
N ASN A 139 -33.78 15.71 -42.76
CA ASN A 139 -32.88 16.18 -43.81
C ASN A 139 -31.64 15.29 -43.97
N VAL A 140 -31.17 14.64 -42.90
CA VAL A 140 -30.04 13.70 -42.96
C VAL A 140 -30.42 12.43 -43.71
N ALA A 141 -31.66 11.96 -43.55
CA ALA A 141 -32.16 10.81 -44.31
C ALA A 141 -32.20 11.06 -45.82
N ARG A 142 -32.41 12.32 -46.23
CA ARG A 142 -32.45 12.73 -47.64
C ARG A 142 -31.07 13.08 -48.20
N ASP A 143 -30.32 13.92 -47.48
CA ASP A 143 -29.12 14.60 -48.01
C ASP A 143 -27.81 14.03 -47.44
N GLY A 144 -27.88 13.21 -46.39
CA GLY A 144 -26.72 12.68 -45.65
C GLY A 144 -25.99 13.72 -44.78
N ILE A 145 -24.84 13.33 -44.22
CA ILE A 145 -23.99 14.20 -43.39
C ILE A 145 -22.79 14.64 -44.23
N SER A 146 -22.60 15.96 -44.39
CA SER A 146 -21.49 16.50 -45.17
C SER A 146 -20.13 16.21 -44.53
N ASN A 147 -19.11 15.92 -45.34
CA ASN A 147 -17.76 15.67 -44.86
C ASN A 147 -17.23 16.83 -43.99
N GLY A 148 -16.52 16.51 -42.90
CA GLY A 148 -16.00 17.47 -41.93
C GLY A 148 -17.03 18.00 -40.91
N ALA A 149 -18.30 17.59 -41.00
CA ALA A 149 -19.32 17.98 -40.03
C ALA A 149 -19.09 17.40 -38.62
N LEU A 150 -18.35 16.29 -38.52
CA LEU A 150 -18.13 15.56 -37.28
C LEU A 150 -16.65 15.20 -37.09
N THR A 151 -16.15 15.51 -35.90
CA THR A 151 -14.88 15.01 -35.35
C THR A 151 -15.14 14.42 -33.97
N ILE A 152 -14.50 13.30 -33.66
CA ILE A 152 -14.59 12.62 -32.36
C ILE A 152 -13.17 12.47 -31.83
N ASN A 153 -12.91 12.94 -30.62
CA ASN A 153 -11.59 12.95 -29.99
C ASN A 153 -10.50 13.50 -30.92
N GLY A 154 -10.80 14.62 -31.60
CA GLY A 154 -9.90 15.28 -32.55
C GLY A 154 -9.76 14.58 -33.90
N THR A 155 -10.34 13.39 -34.10
CA THR A 155 -10.29 12.65 -35.37
C THR A 155 -11.52 12.95 -36.22
N ALA A 156 -11.32 13.37 -37.47
CA ALA A 156 -12.42 13.59 -38.42
C ALA A 156 -13.08 12.26 -38.82
N ILE A 157 -14.41 12.23 -38.77
CA ILE A 157 -15.20 11.08 -39.21
C ILE A 157 -15.55 11.26 -40.68
N ALA A 158 -15.20 10.27 -41.50
CA ALA A 158 -15.47 10.28 -42.92
C ALA A 158 -16.98 10.14 -43.18
N THR A 159 -17.63 11.27 -43.41
CA THR A 159 -19.07 11.37 -43.65
C THR A 159 -19.33 11.88 -45.06
N SER A 160 -20.45 11.49 -45.66
CA SER A 160 -20.88 11.99 -46.97
C SER A 160 -22.40 11.90 -47.15
N SER A 161 -22.90 12.17 -48.36
CA SER A 161 -24.30 11.97 -48.70
C SER A 161 -24.79 10.52 -48.51
N SER A 162 -23.89 9.53 -48.50
CA SER A 162 -24.22 8.13 -48.17
C SER A 162 -24.36 7.87 -46.66
N THR A 163 -23.90 8.79 -45.81
CA THR A 163 -24.07 8.74 -44.35
C THR A 163 -25.43 9.31 -43.97
N ASN A 164 -26.50 8.66 -44.44
CA ASN A 164 -27.88 9.14 -44.33
C ASN A 164 -28.73 8.37 -43.30
N SER A 165 -28.13 7.47 -42.52
CA SER A 165 -28.81 6.70 -41.48
C SER A 165 -27.89 6.51 -40.27
N ALA A 166 -28.48 6.17 -39.11
CA ALA A 166 -27.71 5.93 -37.89
C ALA A 166 -26.76 4.74 -38.06
N ARG A 167 -27.15 3.71 -38.83
CA ARG A 167 -26.27 2.61 -39.21
C ARG A 167 -25.03 3.09 -39.96
N ALA A 168 -25.23 3.85 -41.05
CA ALA A 168 -24.12 4.35 -41.87
C ALA A 168 -23.19 5.27 -41.07
N LEU A 169 -23.75 6.08 -40.16
CA LEU A 169 -22.97 6.91 -39.25
C LEU A 169 -22.18 6.07 -38.24
N ALA A 170 -22.80 5.05 -37.65
CA ALA A 170 -22.13 4.15 -36.72
C ALA A 170 -20.98 3.39 -37.40
N GLU A 171 -21.18 2.91 -38.62
CA GLU A 171 -20.11 2.30 -39.44
C GLU A 171 -18.95 3.26 -39.71
N ALA A 172 -19.26 4.51 -40.07
CA ALA A 172 -18.24 5.54 -40.30
C ALA A 172 -17.42 5.85 -39.03
N ILE A 173 -18.06 5.88 -37.86
CA ILE A 173 -17.38 6.08 -36.57
C ILE A 173 -16.55 4.85 -36.21
N ASN A 174 -17.13 3.65 -36.32
CA ASN A 174 -16.48 2.39 -35.96
C ASN A 174 -15.26 2.09 -36.84
N ALA A 175 -15.26 2.53 -38.10
CA ALA A 175 -14.10 2.47 -38.99
C ALA A 175 -12.88 3.27 -38.46
N LYS A 176 -13.10 4.17 -37.49
CA LYS A 176 -12.06 4.96 -36.81
C LYS A 176 -11.93 4.65 -35.31
N SER A 177 -12.58 3.60 -34.83
CA SER A 177 -12.63 3.25 -33.39
C SER A 177 -11.26 3.06 -32.74
N THR A 178 -10.27 2.54 -33.46
CA THR A 178 -8.90 2.36 -32.94
C THR A 178 -8.15 3.67 -32.74
N THR A 179 -8.51 4.73 -33.49
CA THR A 179 -7.92 6.06 -33.35
C THR A 179 -8.72 6.97 -32.44
N THR A 180 -10.06 6.82 -32.43
CA THR A 180 -10.94 7.63 -31.58
C THR A 180 -11.04 7.09 -30.16
N GLY A 181 -10.84 5.78 -29.95
CA GLY A 181 -11.17 5.10 -28.68
C GLY A 181 -12.68 4.98 -28.44
N VAL A 182 -13.49 5.20 -29.48
CA VAL A 182 -14.96 5.28 -29.39
C VAL A 182 -15.60 4.32 -30.38
N THR A 183 -16.56 3.53 -29.89
CA THR A 183 -17.48 2.74 -30.72
C THR A 183 -18.85 3.42 -30.76
N ALA A 184 -19.57 3.19 -31.84
CA ALA A 184 -20.93 3.69 -32.04
C ALA A 184 -21.89 2.52 -32.28
N THR A 185 -23.06 2.60 -31.66
CA THR A 185 -24.17 1.67 -31.85
C THR A 185 -25.39 2.44 -32.33
N ALA A 186 -25.98 2.02 -33.45
CA ALA A 186 -27.20 2.62 -33.95
C ALA A 186 -28.40 2.13 -33.12
N THR A 187 -29.31 3.03 -32.81
CA THR A 187 -30.58 2.67 -32.15
C THR A 187 -31.59 2.14 -33.18
N PRO A 188 -32.55 1.29 -32.80
CA PRO A 188 -33.57 0.80 -33.73
C PRO A 188 -34.41 1.92 -34.34
N ALA A 189 -34.66 1.85 -35.65
CA ALA A 189 -35.61 2.75 -36.32
C ALA A 189 -37.01 2.12 -36.29
N SER A 190 -38.00 2.83 -35.76
CA SER A 190 -39.37 2.34 -35.63
C SER A 190 -40.38 3.25 -36.31
N SER A 191 -41.32 2.69 -37.05
CA SER A 191 -42.49 3.46 -37.51
C SER A 191 -43.32 3.93 -36.32
N SER A 192 -44.13 4.98 -36.51
CA SER A 192 -45.14 5.35 -35.50
C SER A 192 -46.11 4.18 -35.32
N ALA A 193 -46.45 3.84 -34.07
CA ALA A 193 -47.45 2.81 -33.78
C ALA A 193 -48.84 3.21 -34.29
N THR A 194 -49.13 4.52 -34.34
CA THR A 194 -50.42 5.04 -34.84
C THR A 194 -50.40 5.30 -36.34
N LEU A 195 -49.38 4.88 -37.08
CA LEU A 195 -49.27 5.16 -38.51
C LEU A 195 -50.47 4.59 -39.28
N PHE A 196 -50.93 3.40 -38.89
CA PHE A 196 -52.08 2.72 -39.49
C PHE A 196 -53.41 3.05 -38.81
N ALA A 197 -53.43 3.98 -37.84
CA ALA A 197 -54.67 4.41 -37.21
C ALA A 197 -55.60 5.05 -38.27
N GLY A 198 -56.78 4.48 -38.46
CA GLY A 198 -57.73 4.94 -39.48
C GLY A 198 -57.36 4.53 -40.91
N PHE A 199 -56.61 3.44 -41.10
CA PHE A 199 -56.37 2.85 -42.42
C PHE A 199 -57.70 2.56 -43.12
N GLY A 200 -57.98 3.25 -44.22
CA GLY A 200 -59.19 3.03 -45.01
C GLY A 200 -59.00 1.91 -46.01
N ASP A 201 -60.05 1.12 -46.24
CA ASP A 201 -60.03 0.08 -47.27
C ASP A 201 -59.71 0.68 -48.64
N VAL A 202 -58.75 0.08 -49.34
CA VAL A 202 -58.22 0.60 -50.60
C VAL A 202 -59.15 0.25 -51.76
N ALA A 203 -59.58 1.26 -52.52
CA ALA A 203 -60.30 1.11 -53.77
C ALA A 203 -59.46 1.61 -54.94
N THR A 204 -59.44 0.89 -56.06
CA THR A 204 -58.71 1.24 -57.29
C THR A 204 -59.68 1.30 -58.48
N GLY A 205 -59.63 2.38 -59.26
CA GLY A 205 -60.38 2.57 -60.50
C GLY A 205 -59.71 1.89 -61.71
N ALA A 206 -60.23 2.16 -62.92
CA ALA A 206 -59.86 1.47 -64.16
C ALA A 206 -58.38 1.59 -64.58
N ASP A 207 -57.69 2.64 -64.14
CA ASP A 207 -56.26 2.85 -64.35
C ASP A 207 -55.47 2.95 -63.02
N GLY A 208 -56.13 2.65 -61.90
CA GLY A 208 -55.58 2.79 -60.55
C GLY A 208 -54.70 1.62 -60.12
N GLY A 209 -53.55 1.90 -59.53
CA GLY A 209 -52.70 0.89 -58.89
C GLY A 209 -52.24 1.34 -57.51
N TYR A 210 -52.14 0.41 -56.56
CA TYR A 210 -51.70 0.67 -55.19
C TYR A 210 -50.66 -0.35 -54.75
N THR A 211 -49.57 0.11 -54.14
CA THR A 211 -48.62 -0.76 -53.44
C THR A 211 -48.22 -0.18 -52.10
N LEU A 212 -48.24 -1.01 -51.06
CA LEU A 212 -47.70 -0.70 -49.74
C LEU A 212 -46.43 -1.50 -49.51
N SER A 213 -45.35 -0.83 -49.15
CA SER A 213 -44.08 -1.47 -48.82
C SER A 213 -43.46 -0.90 -47.53
N VAL A 214 -42.69 -1.74 -46.85
CA VAL A 214 -41.96 -1.38 -45.62
C VAL A 214 -40.53 -1.86 -45.75
N GLY A 215 -39.58 -0.92 -45.66
CA GLY A 215 -38.15 -1.19 -45.81
C GLY A 215 -37.78 -1.86 -47.13
N GLY A 216 -38.56 -1.61 -48.20
CA GLY A 216 -38.40 -2.21 -49.52
C GLY A 216 -39.10 -3.57 -49.69
N VAL A 217 -39.74 -4.11 -48.65
CA VAL A 217 -40.56 -5.33 -48.74
C VAL A 217 -42.00 -4.93 -49.04
N GLN A 218 -42.56 -5.41 -50.16
CA GLN A 218 -43.96 -5.18 -50.49
C GLN A 218 -44.87 -5.98 -49.54
N LEU A 219 -45.73 -5.28 -48.81
CA LEU A 219 -46.72 -5.87 -47.90
C LEU A 219 -48.01 -6.24 -48.63
N ALA A 220 -48.46 -5.35 -49.53
CA ALA A 220 -49.68 -5.52 -50.28
C ALA A 220 -49.61 -4.77 -51.61
N ALA A 221 -50.29 -5.30 -52.63
CA ALA A 221 -50.43 -4.67 -53.93
C ALA A 221 -51.83 -4.94 -54.50
N GLN A 222 -52.41 -3.95 -55.18
CA GLN A 222 -53.73 -4.02 -55.78
C GLN A 222 -53.69 -3.38 -57.18
N GLY A 223 -54.20 -4.12 -58.16
CA GLY A 223 -54.34 -3.64 -59.54
C GLY A 223 -55.62 -2.82 -59.75
N ALA A 224 -55.92 -2.48 -61.01
CA ALA A 224 -57.10 -1.71 -61.38
C ALA A 224 -58.42 -2.44 -61.07
N ASP A 225 -59.50 -1.66 -61.00
CA ASP A 225 -60.90 -2.12 -60.88
C ASP A 225 -61.23 -2.96 -59.64
N VAL A 226 -60.64 -2.64 -58.47
CA VAL A 226 -60.94 -3.33 -57.20
C VAL A 226 -61.69 -2.39 -56.26
N ALA A 227 -62.91 -2.77 -55.87
CA ALA A 227 -63.74 -1.99 -54.95
C ALA A 227 -63.21 -2.01 -53.50
N ALA A 228 -63.53 -0.97 -52.72
CA ALA A 228 -63.23 -0.90 -51.29
C ALA A 228 -63.76 -2.15 -50.56
N GLY A 229 -62.94 -2.72 -49.67
CA GLY A 229 -63.28 -3.90 -48.87
C GLY A 229 -63.11 -5.25 -49.59
N ALA A 230 -62.98 -5.25 -50.92
CA ALA A 230 -62.77 -6.48 -51.71
C ALA A 230 -61.28 -6.83 -51.92
N GLY A 231 -60.39 -5.85 -51.73
CA GLY A 231 -58.94 -6.01 -51.87
C GLY A 231 -58.21 -5.72 -50.56
N ILE A 232 -57.37 -4.69 -50.56
CA ILE A 232 -56.52 -4.35 -49.41
C ILE A 232 -57.36 -3.64 -48.34
N THR A 233 -57.49 -4.30 -47.20
CA THR A 233 -58.09 -3.81 -45.95
C THR A 233 -57.09 -3.91 -44.80
N ALA A 234 -57.35 -3.24 -43.68
CA ALA A 234 -56.52 -3.38 -42.48
C ALA A 234 -56.41 -4.85 -42.01
N ALA A 235 -57.52 -5.60 -42.05
CA ALA A 235 -57.53 -7.03 -41.72
C ALA A 235 -56.73 -7.90 -42.71
N SER A 236 -56.71 -7.53 -44.00
CA SER A 236 -55.88 -8.22 -44.99
C SER A 236 -54.38 -8.01 -44.76
N ILE A 237 -53.98 -6.81 -44.29
CA ILE A 237 -52.60 -6.51 -43.92
C ILE A 237 -52.20 -7.35 -42.70
N ASP A 238 -53.07 -7.46 -41.69
CA ASP A 238 -52.83 -8.32 -40.52
C ASP A 238 -52.68 -9.78 -40.89
N THR A 239 -53.52 -10.26 -41.81
CA THR A 239 -53.43 -11.63 -42.33
C THR A 239 -52.10 -11.86 -43.03
N ALA A 240 -51.65 -10.90 -43.85
CA ALA A 240 -50.33 -10.95 -44.50
C ALA A 240 -49.16 -10.89 -43.52
N LEU A 241 -49.38 -10.42 -42.28
CA LEU A 241 -48.36 -10.29 -41.23
C LEU A 241 -48.51 -11.37 -40.13
N THR A 242 -49.37 -12.37 -40.31
CA THR A 242 -49.55 -13.49 -39.37
C THR A 242 -48.82 -14.75 -39.86
N GLU A 243 -48.11 -15.45 -38.97
CA GLU A 243 -47.40 -16.68 -39.32
C GLU A 243 -48.37 -17.84 -39.68
N PRO A 244 -48.07 -18.67 -40.70
CA PRO A 244 -46.93 -18.57 -41.62
C PRO A 244 -47.17 -17.60 -42.79
N SER A 245 -46.27 -16.65 -43.01
CA SER A 245 -46.35 -15.68 -44.13
C SER A 245 -45.00 -15.45 -44.84
N SER A 246 -45.01 -15.45 -46.17
CA SER A 246 -43.87 -15.09 -47.00
C SER A 246 -43.48 -13.61 -46.85
N VAL A 247 -44.45 -12.73 -46.58
CA VAL A 247 -44.22 -11.30 -46.31
C VAL A 247 -43.51 -11.13 -44.97
N LEU A 248 -43.97 -11.81 -43.92
CA LEU A 248 -43.33 -11.75 -42.60
C LEU A 248 -41.92 -12.38 -42.64
N THR A 249 -41.72 -13.44 -43.41
CA THR A 249 -40.40 -14.01 -43.69
C THR A 249 -39.50 -13.00 -44.42
N ALA A 250 -40.01 -12.30 -45.43
CA ALA A 250 -39.25 -11.28 -46.16
C ALA A 250 -38.88 -10.07 -45.28
N LEU A 251 -39.79 -9.62 -44.42
CA LEU A 251 -39.53 -8.57 -43.42
C LEU A 251 -38.45 -9.02 -42.42
N THR A 252 -38.55 -10.25 -41.93
CA THR A 252 -37.56 -10.83 -41.00
C THR A 252 -36.17 -10.91 -41.65
N ASN A 253 -36.10 -11.36 -42.92
CA ASN A 253 -34.86 -11.37 -43.70
C ASN A 253 -34.31 -9.97 -43.96
N ALA A 254 -35.18 -8.96 -44.04
CA ALA A 254 -34.80 -7.54 -44.12
C ALA A 254 -34.42 -6.94 -42.75
N GLY A 255 -34.47 -7.72 -41.67
CA GLY A 255 -34.16 -7.28 -40.31
C GLY A 255 -35.26 -6.42 -39.66
N ILE A 256 -36.50 -6.56 -40.14
CA ILE A 256 -37.66 -5.79 -39.68
C ILE A 256 -38.57 -6.71 -38.86
N THR A 257 -38.85 -6.29 -37.64
CA THR A 257 -39.80 -6.94 -36.73
C THR A 257 -41.13 -6.19 -36.74
N VAL A 258 -42.22 -6.94 -36.52
CA VAL A 258 -43.59 -6.44 -36.56
C VAL A 258 -44.24 -6.64 -35.19
N SER A 259 -45.02 -5.66 -34.74
CA SER A 259 -45.83 -5.73 -33.52
C SER A 259 -47.12 -4.94 -33.70
N GLY A 260 -48.18 -5.30 -32.97
CA GLY A 260 -49.51 -4.70 -33.15
C GLY A 260 -50.22 -5.20 -34.42
N THR A 261 -51.35 -4.59 -34.74
CA THR A 261 -52.17 -4.91 -35.92
C THR A 261 -52.66 -3.65 -36.63
N ALA A 262 -52.78 -3.69 -37.95
CA ALA A 262 -53.33 -2.62 -38.76
C ALA A 262 -54.79 -2.37 -38.37
N ALA A 263 -55.59 -3.43 -38.14
CA ALA A 263 -56.98 -3.29 -37.71
C ALA A 263 -57.09 -2.73 -36.27
N GLY A 264 -56.10 -2.99 -35.41
CA GLY A 264 -55.98 -2.38 -34.09
C GLY A 264 -55.48 -0.93 -34.13
N GLY A 265 -54.96 -0.47 -35.27
CA GLY A 265 -54.38 0.86 -35.44
C GLY A 265 -53.05 1.07 -34.69
N ASP A 266 -52.46 0.01 -34.15
CA ASP A 266 -51.21 0.00 -33.37
C ASP A 266 -50.04 -0.70 -34.07
N LEU A 267 -50.20 -1.01 -35.37
CA LEU A 267 -49.18 -1.66 -36.19
C LEU A 267 -47.88 -0.87 -36.22
N LYS A 268 -46.82 -1.53 -35.78
CA LYS A 268 -45.47 -0.96 -35.67
C LYS A 268 -44.45 -1.89 -36.30
N PHE A 269 -43.64 -1.33 -37.19
CA PHE A 269 -42.47 -1.95 -37.78
C PHE A 269 -41.21 -1.41 -37.11
N THR A 270 -40.28 -2.29 -36.73
CA THR A 270 -39.02 -1.91 -36.09
C THR A 270 -37.85 -2.58 -36.79
N ARG A 271 -36.90 -1.77 -37.25
CA ARG A 271 -35.65 -2.21 -37.86
C ARG A 271 -34.50 -2.05 -36.86
N ALA A 272 -33.96 -3.16 -36.39
CA ALA A 272 -33.00 -3.17 -35.28
C ALA A 272 -31.58 -2.67 -35.66
N ASP A 273 -31.21 -2.74 -36.94
CA ASP A 273 -29.88 -2.36 -37.44
C ASP A 273 -29.63 -0.84 -37.48
N GLY A 274 -30.67 -0.03 -37.21
CA GLY A 274 -30.62 1.43 -37.25
C GLY A 274 -30.48 2.05 -38.64
N ALA A 275 -30.74 1.28 -39.70
CA ALA A 275 -30.98 1.84 -41.02
C ALA A 275 -32.35 2.53 -41.07
N ASN A 276 -32.52 3.48 -42.00
CA ASN A 276 -33.80 4.15 -42.18
C ASN A 276 -34.89 3.13 -42.54
N LEU A 277 -36.04 3.25 -41.89
CA LEU A 277 -37.19 2.41 -42.14
C LEU A 277 -38.22 3.24 -42.90
N VAL A 278 -38.31 2.99 -44.21
CA VAL A 278 -39.24 3.67 -45.10
C VAL A 278 -40.54 2.87 -45.17
N VAL A 279 -41.66 3.49 -44.81
CA VAL A 279 -43.00 3.01 -45.13
C VAL A 279 -43.48 3.81 -46.33
N GLU A 280 -43.69 3.12 -47.44
CA GLU A 280 -44.03 3.74 -48.71
C GLU A 280 -45.35 3.18 -49.23
N GLU A 281 -46.26 4.11 -49.49
CA GLU A 281 -47.54 3.92 -50.15
C GLU A 281 -47.45 4.59 -51.52
N THR A 282 -47.38 3.78 -52.57
CA THR A 282 -47.28 4.25 -53.96
C THR A 282 -48.62 4.05 -54.65
N VAL A 283 -49.10 5.11 -55.32
CA VAL A 283 -50.31 5.06 -56.15
C VAL A 283 -49.99 5.42 -57.59
N THR A 284 -50.67 4.78 -58.55
CA THR A 284 -50.56 5.06 -59.98
C THR A 284 -51.95 5.25 -60.61
N GLY A 285 -52.01 5.91 -61.77
CA GLY A 285 -53.25 6.20 -62.49
C GLY A 285 -53.64 7.68 -62.47
N SER A 286 -54.83 7.98 -62.96
CA SER A 286 -55.39 9.32 -62.96
C SER A 286 -55.61 9.86 -61.52
N PRO A 287 -55.66 11.18 -61.30
CA PRO A 287 -56.04 11.74 -60.00
C PRO A 287 -57.39 11.17 -59.54
N ALA A 288 -57.47 10.72 -58.28
CA ALA A 288 -58.64 9.99 -57.72
C ALA A 288 -58.87 8.57 -58.26
N ALA A 289 -57.91 7.98 -58.97
CA ALA A 289 -57.97 6.56 -59.35
C ALA A 289 -57.76 5.61 -58.16
N VAL A 290 -57.31 6.10 -56.99
CA VAL A 290 -57.12 5.32 -55.77
C VAL A 290 -57.71 6.07 -54.57
N ASN A 291 -58.51 5.37 -53.76
CA ASN A 291 -59.08 5.87 -52.51
C ASN A 291 -58.73 4.94 -51.34
N GLY A 292 -58.76 5.43 -50.09
CA GLY A 292 -58.36 4.66 -48.90
C GLY A 292 -56.84 4.50 -48.77
N GLY A 293 -56.36 3.84 -47.71
CA GLY A 293 -54.94 3.71 -47.38
C GLY A 293 -54.53 4.39 -46.07
N ILE A 294 -53.24 4.64 -45.89
CA ILE A 294 -52.66 5.18 -44.65
C ILE A 294 -53.19 6.60 -44.40
N GLY A 295 -53.90 6.79 -43.29
CA GLY A 295 -54.45 8.09 -42.88
C GLY A 295 -55.52 8.66 -43.82
N LYS A 296 -56.13 7.80 -44.67
CA LYS A 296 -57.21 8.15 -45.60
C LYS A 296 -58.41 7.25 -45.34
N GLY A 297 -59.60 7.83 -45.16
CA GLY A 297 -60.84 7.06 -45.11
C GLY A 297 -61.10 6.36 -46.45
N GLY A 298 -61.88 5.27 -46.46
CA GLY A 298 -62.11 4.46 -47.68
C GLY A 298 -62.73 5.18 -48.88
N GLY A 299 -63.29 6.38 -48.68
CA GLY A 299 -63.81 7.24 -49.74
C GLY A 299 -62.90 8.43 -50.10
N GLU A 300 -61.77 8.62 -49.42
CA GLU A 300 -60.87 9.74 -49.62
C GLU A 300 -59.79 9.40 -50.64
N VAL A 301 -59.51 10.33 -51.55
CA VAL A 301 -58.47 10.18 -52.58
C VAL A 301 -57.10 10.02 -51.95
N ASN A 302 -56.37 9.00 -52.39
CA ASN A 302 -55.01 8.73 -52.00
C ASN A 302 -54.03 9.25 -53.07
N GLY A 303 -53.06 10.06 -52.64
CA GLY A 303 -51.99 10.61 -53.50
C GLY A 303 -50.64 9.91 -53.32
N GLY A 304 -50.60 8.82 -52.56
CA GLY A 304 -49.39 8.18 -52.07
C GLY A 304 -48.82 8.90 -50.85
N SER A 305 -47.96 8.20 -50.11
CA SER A 305 -47.30 8.71 -48.92
C SER A 305 -45.97 8.00 -48.69
N THR A 306 -44.98 8.71 -48.19
CA THR A 306 -43.71 8.12 -47.76
C THR A 306 -43.37 8.65 -46.38
N THR A 307 -43.28 7.75 -45.40
CA THR A 307 -42.83 8.07 -44.05
C THR A 307 -41.51 7.37 -43.78
N THR A 308 -40.46 8.12 -43.47
CA THR A 308 -39.17 7.56 -43.09
C THR A 308 -38.99 7.67 -41.58
N ALA A 309 -38.99 6.52 -40.91
CA ALA A 309 -38.52 6.43 -39.54
C ALA A 309 -36.99 6.43 -39.52
N VAL A 310 -36.44 7.38 -38.78
CA VAL A 310 -35.00 7.56 -38.54
C VAL A 310 -34.68 7.23 -37.08
N SER A 311 -33.42 6.96 -36.79
CA SER A 311 -32.96 6.67 -35.44
C SER A 311 -31.72 7.49 -35.08
N GLY A 312 -31.25 7.36 -33.84
CA GLY A 312 -30.04 8.01 -33.35
C GLY A 312 -28.89 7.02 -33.15
N ILE A 313 -27.76 7.52 -32.66
CA ILE A 313 -26.60 6.69 -32.28
C ILE A 313 -26.31 6.83 -30.79
N SER A 314 -25.70 5.80 -30.20
CA SER A 314 -25.06 5.88 -28.89
C SER A 314 -23.57 5.64 -29.07
N LEU A 315 -22.75 6.48 -28.46
CA LEU A 315 -21.30 6.33 -28.43
C LEU A 315 -20.88 5.66 -27.12
N SER A 316 -19.88 4.77 -27.18
CA SER A 316 -19.25 4.17 -26.02
C SER A 316 -17.75 4.37 -26.11
N SER A 317 -17.15 4.84 -25.03
CA SER A 317 -15.71 4.94 -24.82
C SER A 317 -15.15 3.58 -24.38
N THR A 318 -13.99 3.19 -24.91
CA THR A 318 -13.39 1.88 -24.60
C THR A 318 -12.72 1.81 -23.23
N ASP A 319 -12.24 2.94 -22.73
CA ASP A 319 -11.50 3.09 -21.46
C ASP A 319 -12.25 3.96 -20.44
N ALA A 320 -13.52 4.28 -20.73
CA ALA A 320 -14.35 5.21 -19.99
C ALA A 320 -13.79 6.65 -19.88
N SER A 321 -12.90 7.03 -20.79
CA SER A 321 -12.49 8.44 -20.95
C SER A 321 -13.62 9.28 -21.56
N PRO A 322 -13.75 10.57 -21.19
CA PRO A 322 -14.71 11.47 -21.80
C PRO A 322 -14.51 11.60 -23.32
N ILE A 323 -15.63 11.71 -24.03
CA ILE A 323 -15.69 11.82 -25.48
C ILE A 323 -15.83 13.29 -25.86
N THR A 324 -14.93 13.78 -26.71
CA THR A 324 -14.97 15.14 -27.25
C THR A 324 -15.57 15.14 -28.64
N ILE A 325 -16.70 15.82 -28.78
CA ILE A 325 -17.40 16.02 -30.05
C ILE A 325 -17.14 17.44 -30.56
N ALA A 326 -16.65 17.55 -31.79
CA ALA A 326 -16.45 18.82 -32.47
C ALA A 326 -16.72 18.66 -33.97
N GLY A 327 -16.44 19.69 -34.76
CA GLY A 327 -16.68 19.73 -36.21
C GLY A 327 -17.48 20.97 -36.59
N SER A 328 -17.80 21.10 -37.87
CA SER A 328 -18.58 22.25 -38.35
C SER A 328 -20.06 22.17 -37.96
N ASN A 329 -20.62 20.97 -37.78
CA ASN A 329 -22.03 20.79 -37.42
C ASN A 329 -22.33 19.39 -36.82
N PRO A 330 -21.91 19.09 -35.58
CA PRO A 330 -22.17 17.80 -34.95
C PRO A 330 -23.66 17.52 -34.68
N ALA A 331 -24.51 18.55 -34.67
CA ALA A 331 -25.95 18.39 -34.48
C ALA A 331 -26.61 17.58 -35.61
N LEU A 332 -26.06 17.62 -36.84
CA LEU A 332 -26.53 16.75 -37.93
C LEU A 332 -26.31 15.27 -37.63
N ALA A 333 -25.31 14.93 -36.83
CA ALA A 333 -25.04 13.57 -36.37
C ALA A 333 -25.85 13.17 -35.13
N GLY A 334 -26.78 14.04 -34.66
CA GLY A 334 -27.53 13.82 -33.43
C GLY A 334 -26.67 13.95 -32.17
N LEU A 335 -25.56 14.68 -32.23
CA LEU A 335 -24.62 14.83 -31.13
C LEU A 335 -24.48 16.30 -30.71
N THR A 336 -24.21 16.53 -29.43
CA THR A 336 -23.93 17.86 -28.90
C THR A 336 -22.43 18.11 -28.90
N ALA A 337 -21.99 19.29 -29.35
CA ALA A 337 -20.59 19.68 -29.32
C ALA A 337 -20.09 19.86 -27.88
N GLY A 338 -18.83 19.50 -27.63
CA GLY A 338 -18.19 19.60 -26.32
C GLY A 338 -17.61 18.27 -25.86
N THR A 339 -17.03 18.28 -24.66
CA THR A 339 -16.47 17.11 -24.00
C THR A 339 -17.45 16.61 -22.95
N GLY A 340 -17.79 15.33 -22.99
CA GLY A 340 -18.72 14.75 -22.02
C GLY A 340 -18.72 13.23 -22.03
N GLY A 341 -19.60 12.66 -21.23
CA GLY A 341 -19.78 11.22 -21.12
C GLY A 341 -20.45 10.86 -19.81
N SER A 342 -21.27 9.82 -19.84
CA SER A 342 -21.98 9.28 -18.70
C SER A 342 -22.09 7.77 -18.84
N TYR A 343 -22.25 7.07 -17.72
CA TYR A 343 -22.62 5.65 -17.76
C TYR A 343 -24.05 5.49 -18.31
N LEU A 344 -24.18 4.74 -19.41
CA LEU A 344 -25.44 4.46 -20.09
C LEU A 344 -25.94 3.08 -19.65
N GLY A 345 -27.13 3.04 -19.05
CA GLY A 345 -27.69 1.81 -18.48
C GLY A 345 -26.83 1.25 -17.33
N GLY A 346 -26.21 2.13 -16.55
CA GLY A 346 -25.26 1.73 -15.53
C GLY A 346 -25.90 1.03 -14.32
N ALA A 347 -25.12 0.21 -13.63
CA ALA A 347 -25.43 -0.24 -12.28
C ALA A 347 -24.21 -0.04 -11.39
N PHE A 348 -24.44 0.16 -10.10
CA PHE A 348 -23.38 0.44 -9.12
C PHE A 348 -23.40 -0.62 -8.01
N THR A 349 -22.24 -1.23 -7.77
CA THR A 349 -22.02 -2.20 -6.69
C THR A 349 -20.94 -1.67 -5.77
N GLN A 350 -21.29 -1.36 -4.52
CA GLN A 350 -20.35 -0.80 -3.54
C GLN A 350 -19.21 -1.77 -3.18
N ASP A 351 -18.00 -1.24 -3.03
CA ASP A 351 -16.83 -1.94 -2.51
C ASP A 351 -16.73 -1.79 -0.99
N ALA A 352 -16.54 -2.92 -0.30
CA ALA A 352 -16.49 -3.05 1.15
C ALA A 352 -15.16 -2.65 1.79
N ASN A 353 -14.15 -2.35 1.00
CA ASN A 353 -12.78 -2.12 1.45
C ASN A 353 -12.37 -0.67 1.25
N ILE A 354 -13.15 0.11 0.50
CA ILE A 354 -12.92 1.54 0.32
C ILE A 354 -13.84 2.30 1.27
N ALA A 355 -13.24 3.22 2.04
CA ALA A 355 -13.96 4.04 3.01
C ALA A 355 -15.10 4.80 2.30
N SER A 356 -16.29 4.78 2.89
CA SER A 356 -17.46 5.53 2.46
C SER A 356 -17.99 6.36 3.62
N GLY A 357 -18.78 7.39 3.35
CA GLY A 357 -19.34 8.22 4.42
C GLY A 357 -20.07 9.45 3.92
N ILE A 358 -20.38 10.36 4.83
CA ILE A 358 -21.24 11.52 4.56
C ILE A 358 -20.58 12.84 4.94
N VAL A 359 -20.96 13.91 4.23
CA VAL A 359 -20.62 15.30 4.55
C VAL A 359 -21.90 16.12 4.58
N THR A 360 -22.10 16.90 5.64
CA THR A 360 -23.22 17.84 5.72
C THR A 360 -22.81 19.22 5.25
N ILE A 361 -23.59 19.76 4.32
CA ILE A 361 -23.49 21.12 3.80
C ILE A 361 -24.73 21.90 4.24
N ASP A 362 -24.53 23.11 4.75
CA ASP A 362 -25.58 24.03 5.17
C ASP A 362 -25.17 25.49 4.87
N SER A 363 -25.96 26.45 5.35
CA SER A 363 -25.70 27.90 5.18
C SER A 363 -24.31 28.40 5.63
N THR A 364 -23.55 27.63 6.42
CA THR A 364 -22.22 28.01 6.90
C THR A 364 -21.08 27.59 5.97
N ASN A 365 -21.31 26.60 5.10
CA ASN A 365 -20.27 25.99 4.26
C ASN A 365 -20.74 25.68 2.82
N ASN A 366 -21.87 26.23 2.38
CA ASN A 366 -22.42 26.08 1.01
C ASN A 366 -21.69 26.93 -0.06
N THR A 367 -20.38 27.05 0.02
CA THR A 367 -19.54 27.64 -1.04
C THR A 367 -18.62 26.57 -1.62
N LEU A 368 -17.98 26.78 -2.77
CA LEU A 368 -17.01 25.78 -3.27
C LEU A 368 -15.88 25.54 -2.28
N GLU A 369 -15.39 26.60 -1.63
CA GLU A 369 -14.35 26.51 -0.59
C GLU A 369 -14.86 25.76 0.64
N GLY A 370 -16.09 26.05 1.08
CA GLY A 370 -16.71 25.37 2.21
C GLY A 370 -16.95 23.87 1.97
N ILE A 371 -17.42 23.50 0.78
CA ILE A 371 -17.63 22.10 0.39
C ILE A 371 -16.29 21.37 0.31
N ARG A 372 -15.27 21.97 -0.34
CA ARG A 372 -13.91 21.41 -0.39
C ARG A 372 -13.38 21.12 1.01
N ASP A 373 -13.46 22.10 1.90
CA ASP A 373 -12.91 22.01 3.25
C ASP A 373 -13.68 20.98 4.09
N ALA A 374 -15.01 20.92 3.95
CA ALA A 374 -15.85 19.93 4.63
C ALA A 374 -15.51 18.49 4.18
N VAL A 375 -15.35 18.27 2.87
CA VAL A 375 -15.00 16.96 2.29
C VAL A 375 -13.61 16.51 2.72
N ASN A 376 -12.60 17.39 2.60
CA ASN A 376 -11.22 17.06 2.96
C ASN A 376 -11.05 16.83 4.46
N LYS A 377 -11.80 17.58 5.30
CA LYS A 377 -11.80 17.39 6.76
C LYS A 377 -12.44 16.07 7.18
N ALA A 378 -13.44 15.58 6.43
CA ALA A 378 -14.14 14.35 6.73
C ALA A 378 -13.30 13.08 6.45
N GLY A 379 -12.29 13.15 5.57
CA GLY A 379 -11.35 12.05 5.34
C GLY A 379 -11.98 10.82 4.68
N LEU A 380 -12.99 11.00 3.82
CA LEU A 380 -13.88 9.95 3.31
C LEU A 380 -13.36 9.18 2.10
N GLY A 381 -12.04 9.02 1.96
CA GLY A 381 -11.45 8.34 0.79
C GLY A 381 -11.52 9.12 -0.53
N VAL A 382 -11.99 10.37 -0.51
CA VAL A 382 -11.98 11.33 -1.62
C VAL A 382 -11.24 12.59 -1.21
N THR A 383 -10.54 13.21 -2.15
CA THR A 383 -9.98 14.55 -2.00
C THR A 383 -10.72 15.51 -2.92
N ALA A 384 -11.13 16.66 -2.39
CA ALA A 384 -11.72 17.76 -3.13
C ALA A 384 -10.70 18.88 -3.35
N THR A 385 -10.69 19.48 -4.53
CA THR A 385 -9.90 20.67 -4.86
C THR A 385 -10.68 21.60 -5.79
N ILE A 386 -10.25 22.85 -5.89
CA ILE A 386 -10.85 23.83 -6.82
C ILE A 386 -9.83 24.11 -7.92
N VAL A 387 -10.25 23.90 -9.17
CA VAL A 387 -9.44 24.17 -10.37
C VAL A 387 -10.08 25.31 -11.14
N SER A 388 -9.26 26.26 -11.62
CA SER A 388 -9.69 27.37 -12.46
C SER A 388 -9.31 27.10 -13.92
N ASP A 389 -10.27 27.02 -14.84
CA ASP A 389 -10.00 26.78 -16.28
C ASP A 389 -9.79 28.09 -17.09
N GLY A 390 -10.06 29.25 -16.49
CA GLY A 390 -9.92 30.56 -17.12
C GLY A 390 -11.08 30.98 -18.03
N SER A 391 -12.16 30.21 -18.05
CA SER A 391 -13.41 30.54 -18.77
C SER A 391 -14.23 31.62 -18.05
N ALA A 392 -15.42 31.94 -18.58
CA ALA A 392 -16.35 32.88 -17.95
C ALA A 392 -16.90 32.38 -16.59
N ASN A 393 -16.92 31.06 -16.38
CA ASN A 393 -17.29 30.43 -15.12
C ASN A 393 -16.13 29.54 -14.66
N PRO A 394 -15.01 30.14 -14.21
CA PRO A 394 -13.73 29.45 -14.26
C PRO A 394 -13.55 28.39 -13.18
N TYR A 395 -14.28 28.49 -12.05
CA TYR A 395 -14.01 27.66 -10.88
C TYR A 395 -14.82 26.37 -10.92
N HIS A 396 -14.11 25.24 -10.93
CA HIS A 396 -14.69 23.90 -10.86
C HIS A 396 -14.28 23.22 -9.56
N LEU A 397 -15.22 22.53 -8.93
CA LEU A 397 -14.90 21.60 -7.85
C LEU A 397 -14.54 20.24 -8.46
N VAL A 398 -13.36 19.74 -8.10
CA VAL A 398 -12.80 18.49 -8.60
C VAL A 398 -12.68 17.52 -7.44
N PHE A 399 -13.30 16.35 -7.59
CA PHE A 399 -13.22 15.25 -6.64
C PHE A 399 -12.37 14.14 -7.24
N THR A 400 -11.35 13.70 -6.51
CA THR A 400 -10.49 12.59 -6.90
C THR A 400 -10.56 11.51 -5.84
N SER A 401 -10.84 10.27 -6.24
CA SER A 401 -10.73 9.12 -5.35
C SER A 401 -9.29 8.94 -4.88
N ASN A 402 -9.09 8.75 -3.57
CA ASN A 402 -7.77 8.45 -3.00
C ASN A 402 -7.33 7.00 -3.31
N ALA A 403 -8.29 6.13 -3.64
CA ALA A 403 -8.02 4.78 -4.14
C ALA A 403 -8.01 4.76 -5.67
N THR A 404 -7.13 3.93 -6.24
CA THR A 404 -7.19 3.53 -7.65
C THR A 404 -8.03 2.26 -7.81
N GLY A 405 -8.28 1.84 -9.05
CA GLY A 405 -9.00 0.60 -9.35
C GLY A 405 -10.40 0.86 -9.87
N ALA A 406 -10.95 -0.05 -10.68
CA ALA A 406 -12.32 0.03 -11.19
C ALA A 406 -13.38 0.03 -10.07
N ASN A 407 -13.04 -0.54 -8.92
CA ASN A 407 -13.85 -0.53 -7.70
C ASN A 407 -13.81 0.82 -6.95
N ALA A 408 -12.98 1.77 -7.37
CA ALA A 408 -12.89 3.10 -6.81
C ALA A 408 -13.75 4.14 -7.56
N SER A 409 -14.73 3.68 -8.36
CA SER A 409 -15.69 4.57 -8.99
C SER A 409 -16.64 5.13 -7.94
N MET A 410 -16.88 6.43 -7.97
CA MET A 410 -17.69 7.16 -7.00
C MET A 410 -19.17 7.13 -7.37
N LYS A 411 -19.98 7.04 -6.33
CA LYS A 411 -21.40 7.40 -6.33
C LYS A 411 -21.60 8.48 -5.27
N MET A 412 -22.17 9.60 -5.70
CA MET A 412 -22.49 10.76 -4.87
C MET A 412 -23.98 11.06 -4.96
N THR A 413 -24.67 10.87 -3.84
CA THR A 413 -26.10 11.19 -3.69
C THR A 413 -26.26 12.29 -2.66
N LEU A 414 -27.26 13.16 -2.87
CA LEU A 414 -27.55 14.28 -2.00
C LEU A 414 -28.97 14.15 -1.45
N THR A 415 -29.10 14.20 -0.13
CA THR A 415 -30.39 14.13 0.58
C THR A 415 -30.53 15.29 1.55
N GLY A 416 -31.76 15.73 1.82
CA GLY A 416 -32.03 16.70 2.87
C GLY A 416 -32.25 16.04 4.23
N ASP A 417 -32.45 16.84 5.27
CA ASP A 417 -32.91 16.35 6.57
C ASP A 417 -34.42 16.08 6.50
N ASP A 418 -34.84 14.82 6.54
CA ASP A 418 -36.25 14.41 6.54
C ASP A 418 -37.09 15.24 7.55
N PRO A 419 -38.15 15.97 7.13
CA PRO A 419 -38.83 15.95 5.81
C PRO A 419 -38.40 17.03 4.80
N ALA A 420 -37.41 17.86 5.11
CA ALA A 420 -36.91 18.90 4.22
C ALA A 420 -36.11 18.30 3.04
N PRO A 421 -36.37 18.74 1.79
CA PRO A 421 -35.58 18.31 0.64
C PRO A 421 -34.16 18.90 0.67
N ALA A 422 -33.24 18.25 -0.05
CA ALA A 422 -31.90 18.78 -0.30
C ALA A 422 -31.96 20.11 -1.08
N ASP A 423 -30.90 20.92 -0.98
CA ASP A 423 -30.78 22.14 -1.78
C ASP A 423 -30.69 21.79 -3.28
N SER A 424 -31.65 22.29 -4.07
CA SER A 424 -31.76 21.95 -5.49
C SER A 424 -30.55 22.38 -6.32
N ALA A 425 -29.87 23.47 -5.94
CA ALA A 425 -28.68 23.92 -6.66
C ALA A 425 -27.48 23.00 -6.39
N LEU A 426 -27.34 22.50 -5.17
CA LEU A 426 -26.33 21.49 -4.84
C LEU A 426 -26.63 20.17 -5.53
N VAL A 427 -27.90 19.74 -5.56
CA VAL A 427 -28.33 18.51 -6.27
C VAL A 427 -27.99 18.61 -7.76
N ASP A 428 -28.31 19.72 -8.43
CA ASP A 428 -28.04 19.89 -9.87
C ASP A 428 -26.54 20.01 -10.19
N MET A 429 -25.71 20.41 -9.22
CA MET A 429 -24.27 20.57 -9.40
C MET A 429 -23.46 19.30 -9.07
N LEU A 430 -23.85 18.56 -8.03
CA LEU A 430 -23.00 17.55 -7.39
C LEU A 430 -23.51 16.11 -7.54
N THR A 431 -24.75 15.90 -7.98
CA THR A 431 -25.29 14.54 -8.08
C THR A 431 -24.54 13.73 -9.12
N TYR A 432 -24.03 12.57 -8.71
CA TYR A 432 -23.38 11.62 -9.60
C TYR A 432 -23.72 10.19 -9.17
N ASP A 433 -24.75 9.62 -9.78
CA ASP A 433 -25.12 8.22 -9.62
C ASP A 433 -24.94 7.49 -10.96
N PRO A 434 -23.96 6.58 -11.09
CA PRO A 434 -23.77 5.82 -12.32
C PRO A 434 -25.01 5.02 -12.78
N ALA A 435 -25.90 4.67 -11.84
CA ALA A 435 -27.18 4.00 -12.14
C ALA A 435 -28.34 4.99 -12.36
N GLY A 436 -28.09 6.29 -12.27
CA GLY A 436 -29.10 7.33 -12.31
C GLY A 436 -28.56 8.64 -12.88
N THR A 437 -28.80 9.75 -12.17
CA THR A 437 -28.45 11.09 -12.66
C THR A 437 -26.97 11.37 -12.49
N GLN A 438 -26.30 11.81 -13.55
CA GLN A 438 -24.88 12.17 -13.58
C GLN A 438 -24.73 13.62 -14.07
N LYS A 439 -24.53 14.56 -13.13
CA LYS A 439 -24.39 16.00 -13.43
C LYS A 439 -22.94 16.45 -13.59
N MET A 440 -22.02 15.67 -13.04
CA MET A 440 -20.59 15.93 -13.09
C MET A 440 -19.94 15.24 -14.29
N THR A 441 -18.86 15.83 -14.78
CA THR A 441 -18.06 15.27 -15.86
C THR A 441 -16.94 14.40 -15.29
N GLN A 442 -16.85 13.16 -15.76
CA GLN A 442 -15.69 12.30 -15.49
C GLN A 442 -14.52 12.73 -16.37
N THR A 443 -13.41 13.14 -15.75
CA THR A 443 -12.18 13.55 -16.45
C THR A 443 -11.11 12.45 -16.44
N SER A 444 -11.19 11.52 -15.49
CA SER A 444 -10.38 10.29 -15.46
C SER A 444 -11.23 9.17 -14.85
N ALA A 445 -11.18 7.98 -15.46
CA ALA A 445 -11.94 6.83 -15.01
C ALA A 445 -11.17 6.03 -13.95
N ALA A 446 -11.91 5.45 -13.01
CA ALA A 446 -11.37 4.42 -12.12
C ALA A 446 -11.04 3.17 -12.96
N GLN A 447 -9.78 2.77 -12.97
CA GLN A 447 -9.30 1.64 -13.77
C GLN A 447 -8.42 0.72 -12.94
N ASP A 448 -8.44 -0.57 -13.25
CA ASP A 448 -7.55 -1.57 -12.64
C ASP A 448 -6.21 -1.66 -13.38
N THR A 449 -5.18 -2.08 -12.65
CA THR A 449 -3.96 -2.60 -13.23
C THR A 449 -4.28 -3.94 -13.88
N LYS A 450 -3.93 -4.07 -15.16
CA LYS A 450 -4.01 -5.35 -15.90
C LYS A 450 -2.61 -5.77 -16.28
N LEU A 451 -2.24 -6.97 -15.85
CA LEU A 451 -0.98 -7.59 -16.22
C LEU A 451 -1.17 -9.09 -16.45
N SER A 452 -0.15 -9.75 -16.99
CA SER A 452 -0.07 -11.21 -16.96
C SER A 452 1.21 -11.68 -16.29
N VAL A 453 1.12 -12.77 -15.52
CA VAL A 453 2.26 -13.48 -14.93
C VAL A 453 2.35 -14.84 -15.59
N ASN A 454 3.41 -15.12 -16.32
CA ASN A 454 3.59 -16.35 -17.10
C ASN A 454 2.38 -16.67 -18.02
N GLY A 455 1.71 -15.63 -18.54
CA GLY A 455 0.52 -15.77 -19.39
C GLY A 455 -0.81 -15.83 -18.63
N ILE A 456 -0.80 -15.93 -17.31
CA ILE A 456 -2.02 -15.89 -16.48
C ILE A 456 -2.41 -14.42 -16.29
N ALA A 457 -3.61 -14.04 -16.71
CA ALA A 457 -4.12 -12.69 -16.52
C ALA A 457 -4.35 -12.40 -15.04
N VAL A 458 -3.86 -11.26 -14.58
CA VAL A 458 -4.01 -10.75 -13.22
C VAL A 458 -4.60 -9.36 -13.31
N THR A 459 -5.64 -9.12 -12.51
CA THR A 459 -6.26 -7.81 -12.34
C THR A 459 -6.04 -7.36 -10.91
N SER A 460 -5.65 -6.10 -10.72
CA SER A 460 -5.47 -5.52 -9.39
C SER A 460 -6.02 -4.11 -9.36
N HIS A 461 -6.67 -3.75 -8.26
CA HIS A 461 -7.19 -2.41 -8.03
C HIS A 461 -6.08 -1.37 -7.75
N SER A 462 -4.82 -1.80 -7.60
CA SER A 462 -3.69 -0.91 -7.33
C SER A 462 -2.52 -1.13 -8.28
N ASN A 463 -1.67 -0.11 -8.38
CA ASN A 463 -0.34 -0.24 -9.00
C ASN A 463 0.64 -0.99 -8.07
N ASN A 464 0.32 -1.13 -6.78
CA ASN A 464 0.99 -2.05 -5.87
C ASN A 464 0.25 -3.39 -5.85
N VAL A 465 0.65 -4.29 -6.74
CA VAL A 465 0.03 -5.60 -6.93
C VAL A 465 0.61 -6.59 -5.94
N GLY A 466 -0.11 -6.80 -4.83
CA GLY A 466 0.15 -7.90 -3.90
C GLY A 466 -0.41 -9.23 -4.41
N GLU A 467 0.18 -10.34 -3.96
CA GLU A 467 -0.36 -11.72 -4.09
C GLU A 467 -0.52 -12.28 -5.51
N ALA A 468 -0.24 -11.52 -6.57
CA ALA A 468 -0.16 -12.04 -7.93
C ALA A 468 0.86 -13.19 -8.08
N ILE A 469 1.94 -13.11 -7.30
CA ILE A 469 2.86 -14.20 -7.02
C ILE A 469 2.91 -14.31 -5.49
N GLN A 470 2.73 -15.52 -4.95
CA GLN A 470 2.71 -15.73 -3.50
C GLN A 470 3.98 -15.15 -2.86
N GLY A 471 3.78 -14.31 -1.85
CA GLY A 471 4.87 -13.68 -1.11
C GLY A 471 5.64 -12.59 -1.85
N VAL A 472 5.22 -12.17 -3.05
CA VAL A 472 5.82 -11.07 -3.80
C VAL A 472 4.81 -9.91 -3.90
N THR A 473 5.32 -8.70 -3.77
CA THR A 473 4.59 -7.46 -4.08
C THR A 473 5.27 -6.79 -5.26
N LEU A 474 4.51 -6.50 -6.31
CA LEU A 474 4.97 -5.79 -7.50
C LEU A 474 4.52 -4.33 -7.39
N THR A 475 5.41 -3.38 -7.67
CA THR A 475 5.08 -1.97 -7.84
C THR A 475 5.23 -1.64 -9.32
N VAL A 476 4.09 -1.47 -10.00
CA VAL A 476 3.98 -1.23 -11.44
C VAL A 476 3.97 0.26 -11.71
N THR A 477 4.83 0.72 -12.61
CA THR A 477 5.02 2.14 -12.91
C THR A 477 4.69 2.50 -14.34
N GLN A 478 4.82 1.54 -15.28
CA GLN A 478 4.51 1.74 -16.70
C GLN A 478 4.01 0.45 -17.35
N THR A 479 3.36 0.57 -18.51
CA THR A 479 3.01 -0.57 -19.36
C THR A 479 4.27 -1.13 -20.04
N GLY A 480 4.34 -2.43 -20.24
CA GLY A 480 5.48 -3.09 -20.88
C GLY A 480 5.74 -4.50 -20.35
N SER A 481 6.82 -5.13 -20.84
CA SER A 481 7.24 -6.46 -20.41
C SER A 481 8.49 -6.41 -19.53
N SER A 482 8.55 -7.27 -18.52
CA SER A 482 9.70 -7.43 -17.63
C SER A 482 9.78 -8.88 -17.13
N THR A 483 10.98 -9.41 -16.91
CA THR A 483 11.17 -10.71 -16.24
C THR A 483 11.60 -10.45 -14.81
N LEU A 484 10.83 -10.97 -13.85
CA LEU A 484 11.15 -10.92 -12.44
C LEU A 484 11.96 -12.15 -12.04
N ASN A 485 13.15 -11.95 -11.50
CA ASN A 485 13.95 -13.01 -10.89
C ASN A 485 13.83 -12.94 -9.36
N VAL A 486 13.26 -13.97 -8.76
CA VAL A 486 13.21 -14.15 -7.31
C VAL A 486 14.30 -15.14 -6.90
N SER A 487 15.20 -14.75 -6.02
CA SER A 487 16.33 -15.58 -5.57
C SER A 487 16.71 -15.26 -4.12
N LYS A 488 17.52 -16.11 -3.47
CA LYS A 488 18.05 -15.83 -2.12
C LYS A 488 18.88 -14.55 -2.15
N ASN A 489 18.74 -13.69 -1.12
CA ASN A 489 19.50 -12.44 -1.04
C ASN A 489 20.96 -12.69 -0.60
N THR A 490 21.78 -13.16 -1.53
CA THR A 490 23.20 -13.47 -1.29
C THR A 490 24.06 -12.21 -1.14
N GLY A 491 23.66 -11.09 -1.76
CA GLY A 491 24.41 -9.83 -1.73
C GLY A 491 24.56 -9.27 -0.32
N THR A 492 23.45 -9.20 0.43
CA THR A 492 23.45 -8.66 1.81
C THR A 492 24.30 -9.53 2.74
N VAL A 493 24.14 -10.86 2.64
CA VAL A 493 24.88 -11.82 3.46
C VAL A 493 26.39 -11.74 3.15
N LYS A 494 26.76 -11.64 1.88
CA LYS A 494 28.16 -11.48 1.46
C LYS A 494 28.80 -10.21 2.04
N SER A 495 28.13 -9.07 1.93
CA SER A 495 28.62 -7.81 2.52
C SER A 495 28.77 -7.89 4.04
N ASN A 496 27.85 -8.54 4.74
CA ASN A 496 27.94 -8.75 6.18
C ASN A 496 29.13 -9.65 6.58
N VAL A 497 29.41 -10.71 5.82
CA VAL A 497 30.56 -11.60 6.06
C VAL A 497 31.88 -10.90 5.76
N GLU A 498 31.96 -10.11 4.67
CA GLU A 498 33.14 -9.29 4.36
C GLU A 498 33.43 -8.26 5.46
N ALA A 499 32.39 -7.60 5.98
CA ALA A 499 32.50 -6.67 7.10
C ALA A 499 32.97 -7.35 8.39
N PHE A 500 32.50 -8.57 8.66
CA PHE A 500 32.96 -9.39 9.78
C PHE A 500 34.45 -9.73 9.68
N VAL A 501 34.90 -10.24 8.52
CA VAL A 501 36.31 -10.59 8.28
C VAL A 501 37.21 -9.36 8.43
N LYS A 502 36.79 -8.23 7.85
CA LYS A 502 37.50 -6.96 7.99
C LYS A 502 37.60 -6.52 9.45
N ALA A 503 36.49 -6.50 10.18
CA ALA A 503 36.47 -6.04 11.57
C ALA A 503 37.32 -6.93 12.49
N TYR A 504 37.34 -8.25 12.25
CA TYR A 504 38.25 -9.15 12.95
C TYR A 504 39.72 -8.79 12.65
N ASN A 505 40.06 -8.57 11.37
CA ASN A 505 41.42 -8.22 10.97
C ASN A 505 41.88 -6.87 11.54
N ASP A 506 40.97 -5.89 11.63
CA ASP A 506 41.22 -4.61 12.28
C ASP A 506 41.47 -4.77 13.80
N LEU A 507 40.67 -5.61 14.47
CA LEU A 507 40.87 -5.96 15.89
C LEU A 507 42.19 -6.69 16.11
N ASN A 508 42.49 -7.70 15.29
CA ASN A 508 43.75 -8.45 15.36
C ASN A 508 44.96 -7.53 15.09
N GLY A 509 44.85 -6.61 14.12
CA GLY A 509 45.86 -5.61 13.84
C GLY A 509 46.08 -4.65 15.02
N THR A 510 45.01 -4.22 15.68
CA THR A 510 45.07 -3.40 16.90
C THR A 510 45.76 -4.16 18.03
N LEU A 511 45.36 -5.40 18.30
CA LEU A 511 46.00 -6.27 19.30
C LEU A 511 47.49 -6.46 19.01
N LYS A 512 47.87 -6.82 17.77
CA LYS A 512 49.28 -6.94 17.35
C LYS A 512 50.08 -5.66 17.61
N LYS A 513 49.53 -4.49 17.30
CA LYS A 513 50.18 -3.20 17.56
C LYS A 513 50.35 -2.92 19.06
N LEU A 514 49.35 -3.27 19.86
CA LEU A 514 49.37 -3.02 21.30
C LEU A 514 50.22 -4.01 22.10
N THR A 515 50.32 -5.27 21.65
CA THR A 515 51.04 -6.33 22.37
C THR A 515 52.39 -6.72 21.75
N GLY A 516 52.66 -6.30 20.51
CA GLY A 516 53.86 -6.65 19.76
C GLY A 516 55.10 -5.86 20.13
N TYR A 517 56.26 -6.32 19.65
CA TYR A 517 57.53 -5.63 19.75
C TYR A 517 57.96 -5.14 18.37
N ASN A 518 58.29 -3.86 18.25
CA ASN A 518 58.81 -3.31 17.01
C ASN A 518 60.35 -3.40 17.03
N ALA A 519 60.90 -4.28 16.16
CA ALA A 519 62.33 -4.55 16.10
C ALA A 519 63.17 -3.37 15.58
N GLU A 520 62.59 -2.48 14.76
CA GLU A 520 63.28 -1.33 14.17
C GLU A 520 63.47 -0.20 15.18
N THR A 521 62.39 0.13 15.91
CA THR A 521 62.39 1.18 16.93
C THR A 521 62.88 0.67 18.28
N LYS A 522 63.04 -0.65 18.44
CA LYS A 522 63.34 -1.34 19.71
C LYS A 522 62.34 -0.98 20.82
N THR A 523 61.10 -0.68 20.45
CA THR A 523 60.03 -0.32 21.39
C THR A 523 58.95 -1.40 21.44
N GLY A 524 58.48 -1.68 22.65
CA GLY A 524 57.33 -2.54 22.90
C GLY A 524 56.02 -1.79 22.82
N GLY A 525 54.97 -2.46 22.35
CA GLY A 525 53.61 -1.95 22.47
C GLY A 525 53.20 -1.76 23.93
N ALA A 526 52.27 -0.84 24.21
CA ALA A 526 51.88 -0.47 25.57
C ALA A 526 51.33 -1.65 26.42
N LEU A 527 50.83 -2.70 25.76
CA LEU A 527 50.29 -3.93 26.37
C LEU A 527 51.19 -5.14 26.13
N GLN A 528 52.47 -4.95 25.80
CA GLN A 528 53.38 -6.08 25.65
C GLN A 528 53.49 -6.88 26.96
N GLY A 529 53.25 -8.20 26.85
CA GLY A 529 53.23 -9.10 28.01
C GLY A 529 51.95 -9.02 28.86
N ASP A 530 50.94 -8.26 28.47
CA ASP A 530 49.67 -8.20 29.21
C ASP A 530 48.83 -9.47 28.95
N SER A 531 48.51 -10.19 30.02
CA SER A 531 47.77 -11.46 29.98
C SER A 531 46.30 -11.30 29.59
N THR A 532 45.69 -10.14 29.85
CA THR A 532 44.29 -9.87 29.51
C THR A 532 44.13 -9.69 28.01
N ALA A 533 45.03 -8.93 27.38
CA ALA A 533 45.05 -8.77 25.92
C ALA A 533 45.25 -10.11 25.19
N GLN A 534 46.16 -10.95 25.69
CA GLN A 534 46.38 -12.30 25.15
C GLN A 534 45.18 -13.24 25.39
N SER A 535 44.51 -13.12 26.54
CA SER A 535 43.31 -13.90 26.86
C SER A 535 42.16 -13.56 25.91
N VAL A 536 41.91 -12.27 25.66
CA VAL A 536 40.90 -11.79 24.71
C VAL A 536 41.13 -12.37 23.32
N GLN A 537 42.37 -12.26 22.81
CA GLN A 537 42.74 -12.82 21.50
C GLN A 537 42.52 -14.34 21.45
N SER A 538 42.90 -15.05 22.50
CA SER A 538 42.78 -16.52 22.58
C SER A 538 41.32 -16.98 22.68
N GLN A 539 40.48 -16.26 23.43
CA GLN A 539 39.05 -16.58 23.57
C GLN A 539 38.29 -16.38 22.25
N ILE A 540 38.51 -15.25 21.57
CA ILE A 540 37.90 -14.96 20.27
C ILE A 540 38.34 -16.01 19.23
N ARG A 541 39.65 -16.33 19.19
CA ARG A 541 40.17 -17.33 18.25
C ARG A 541 39.62 -18.73 18.53
N ARG A 542 39.57 -19.15 19.80
CA ARG A 542 39.01 -20.45 20.19
C ARG A 542 37.56 -20.57 19.73
N MET A 543 36.75 -19.54 19.97
CA MET A 543 35.34 -19.52 19.59
C MET A 543 35.15 -19.73 18.08
N MET A 544 36.02 -19.18 17.23
CA MET A 544 35.94 -19.36 15.77
C MET A 544 36.44 -20.72 15.27
N THR A 545 37.14 -21.49 16.10
CA THR A 545 37.69 -22.80 15.72
C THR A 545 36.90 -23.99 16.25
N THR A 546 36.02 -23.76 17.23
CA THR A 546 35.13 -24.80 17.78
C THR A 546 33.95 -25.05 16.84
N SER A 547 33.54 -26.31 16.66
CA SER A 547 32.30 -26.63 15.93
C SER A 547 31.08 -26.19 16.75
N ILE A 548 30.03 -25.79 16.04
CA ILE A 548 28.78 -25.33 16.68
C ILE A 548 27.86 -26.53 16.92
N SER A 549 27.35 -26.64 18.14
CA SER A 549 26.36 -27.65 18.52
C SER A 549 24.93 -27.22 18.10
N GLY A 550 24.08 -28.20 17.77
CA GLY A 550 22.69 -27.97 17.34
C GLY A 550 22.50 -27.71 15.83
N LEU A 551 23.57 -27.73 15.05
CA LEU A 551 23.50 -27.69 13.59
C LEU A 551 23.15 -29.08 13.03
N THR A 552 22.18 -29.14 12.13
CA THR A 552 21.70 -30.38 11.50
C THR A 552 22.14 -30.53 10.04
N GLY A 553 23.00 -29.63 9.52
CA GLY A 553 23.44 -29.57 8.12
C GLY A 553 24.92 -29.91 7.91
N ASP A 554 25.36 -29.90 6.64
CA ASP A 554 26.72 -30.28 6.21
C ASP A 554 27.80 -29.27 6.67
N ILE A 555 27.37 -28.03 6.92
CA ILE A 555 28.24 -26.91 7.33
C ILE A 555 28.16 -26.74 8.84
N THR A 556 29.27 -27.02 9.52
CA THR A 556 29.41 -26.91 10.99
C THR A 556 30.58 -26.03 11.43
N THR A 557 31.42 -25.58 10.49
CA THR A 557 32.62 -24.77 10.74
C THR A 557 32.82 -23.64 9.72
N LEU A 558 33.51 -22.56 10.11
CA LEU A 558 33.84 -21.44 9.22
C LEU A 558 34.69 -21.85 8.01
N GLY A 559 35.59 -22.82 8.18
CA GLY A 559 36.46 -23.30 7.11
C GLY A 559 35.70 -23.91 5.92
N GLN A 560 34.56 -24.56 6.19
CA GLN A 560 33.71 -25.17 5.15
C GLN A 560 33.02 -24.14 4.26
N VAL A 561 32.80 -22.91 4.76
CA VAL A 561 32.25 -21.79 3.98
C VAL A 561 33.34 -20.92 3.35
N GLY A 562 34.62 -21.30 3.47
CA GLY A 562 35.74 -20.58 2.88
C GLY A 562 36.30 -19.45 3.76
N ILE A 563 36.01 -19.44 5.05
CA ILE A 563 36.62 -18.50 6.02
C ILE A 563 37.68 -19.25 6.81
N SER A 564 38.94 -18.84 6.67
CA SER A 564 40.09 -19.52 7.28
C SER A 564 41.08 -18.56 7.95
N PHE A 565 41.88 -19.09 8.86
CA PHE A 565 43.00 -18.36 9.45
C PHE A 565 44.27 -18.52 8.61
N ASP A 566 44.93 -17.41 8.32
CA ASP A 566 46.27 -17.40 7.76
C ASP A 566 47.33 -17.60 8.86
N LYS A 567 48.58 -17.87 8.46
CA LYS A 567 49.70 -18.14 9.38
C LYS A 567 49.97 -17.01 10.36
N ASP A 568 49.64 -15.78 9.97
CA ASP A 568 49.82 -14.59 10.80
C ASP A 568 48.62 -14.33 11.74
N GLY A 569 47.59 -15.17 11.72
CA GLY A 569 46.39 -15.05 12.52
C GLY A 569 45.34 -14.07 11.99
N THR A 570 45.47 -13.57 10.76
CA THR A 570 44.37 -12.87 10.07
C THR A 570 43.35 -13.86 9.49
N LEU A 571 42.13 -13.39 9.23
CA LEU A 571 41.10 -14.14 8.52
C LEU A 571 41.13 -13.82 7.03
N SER A 572 41.03 -14.86 6.21
CA SER A 572 40.88 -14.81 4.76
C SER A 572 39.50 -15.37 4.35
N LEU A 573 38.89 -14.75 3.33
CA LEU A 573 37.62 -15.19 2.72
C LEU A 573 37.87 -15.65 1.28
N ASP A 574 37.66 -16.94 1.01
CA ASP A 574 37.59 -17.48 -0.34
C ASP A 574 36.19 -17.21 -0.93
N ALA A 575 36.07 -16.10 -1.67
CA ALA A 575 34.79 -15.67 -2.25
C ALA A 575 34.15 -16.71 -3.17
N SER A 576 34.94 -17.56 -3.83
CA SER A 576 34.42 -18.60 -4.72
C SER A 576 33.83 -19.78 -3.94
N LYS A 577 34.50 -20.22 -2.87
CA LYS A 577 33.95 -21.24 -1.97
C LYS A 577 32.74 -20.73 -1.21
N PHE A 578 32.77 -19.48 -0.77
CA PHE A 578 31.64 -18.86 -0.08
C PHE A 578 30.42 -18.75 -1.00
N GLN A 579 30.59 -18.33 -2.25
CA GLN A 579 29.50 -18.31 -3.23
C GLN A 579 28.92 -19.71 -3.46
N LYS A 580 29.76 -20.73 -3.66
CA LYS A 580 29.30 -22.12 -3.80
C LYS A 580 28.53 -22.63 -2.58
N ALA A 581 28.96 -22.26 -1.38
CA ALA A 581 28.26 -22.59 -0.14
C ALA A 581 26.90 -21.86 -0.07
N MET A 582 26.83 -20.59 -0.48
CA MET A 582 25.56 -19.84 -0.54
C MET A 582 24.59 -20.44 -1.57
N ASP A 583 25.08 -20.89 -2.72
CA ASP A 583 24.23 -21.45 -3.78
C ASP A 583 23.68 -22.84 -3.40
N LYS A 584 24.45 -23.64 -2.66
CA LYS A 584 24.08 -25.02 -2.29
C LYS A 584 23.35 -25.13 -0.94
N SER A 585 23.78 -24.35 0.05
CA SER A 585 23.43 -24.53 1.48
C SER A 585 23.18 -23.19 2.18
N PHE A 586 22.43 -22.28 1.55
CA PHE A 586 22.17 -20.93 2.07
C PHE A 586 21.63 -20.92 3.50
N ASP A 587 20.65 -21.79 3.80
CA ASP A 587 20.01 -21.83 5.11
C ASP A 587 20.98 -22.29 6.22
N ASP A 588 21.98 -23.11 5.88
CA ASP A 588 23.00 -23.58 6.82
C ASP A 588 24.02 -22.48 7.16
N ILE A 589 24.26 -21.54 6.24
CA ILE A 589 25.09 -20.36 6.51
C ILE A 589 24.42 -19.45 7.55
N GLY A 590 23.10 -19.30 7.48
CA GLY A 590 22.35 -18.56 8.51
C GLY A 590 22.48 -19.20 9.88
N ALA A 591 22.43 -20.54 9.94
CA ALA A 591 22.66 -21.29 11.17
C ALA A 591 24.10 -21.19 11.68
N LEU A 592 25.07 -21.09 10.77
CA LEU A 592 26.49 -20.95 11.09
C LEU A 592 26.80 -19.63 11.81
N PHE A 593 26.10 -18.54 11.48
CA PHE A 593 26.39 -17.21 12.03
C PHE A 593 25.36 -16.74 13.07
N GLY A 594 24.07 -16.93 12.82
CA GLY A 594 22.98 -16.41 13.65
C GLY A 594 22.42 -17.42 14.64
N ALA A 595 21.53 -16.97 15.51
CA ALA A 595 20.69 -17.84 16.32
C ALA A 595 19.45 -18.24 15.52
N VAL A 596 19.31 -19.52 15.18
CA VAL A 596 18.21 -19.99 14.31
C VAL A 596 17.54 -21.22 14.89
N GLY A 597 16.21 -21.25 14.77
CA GLY A 597 15.40 -22.45 14.96
C GLY A 597 14.92 -23.03 13.63
N ARG A 598 14.86 -24.36 13.53
CA ARG A 598 14.25 -25.10 12.41
C ARG A 598 13.20 -26.05 12.97
N SER A 599 12.00 -26.02 12.41
CA SER A 599 10.96 -26.98 12.76
C SER A 599 10.82 -28.03 11.67
N THR A 600 10.41 -29.24 12.05
CA THR A 600 10.00 -30.28 11.12
C THR A 600 8.58 -30.07 10.58
N ASP A 601 7.79 -29.19 11.20
CA ASP A 601 6.42 -28.86 10.80
C ASP A 601 6.39 -27.59 9.95
N SER A 602 5.71 -27.64 8.80
CA SER A 602 5.66 -26.53 7.84
C SER A 602 4.79 -25.34 8.29
N LEU A 603 3.91 -25.53 9.28
CA LEU A 603 3.06 -24.48 9.86
C LEU A 603 3.67 -23.87 11.13
N VAL A 604 4.88 -24.30 11.50
CA VAL A 604 5.63 -23.81 12.67
C VAL A 604 6.89 -23.10 12.21
N SER A 605 7.04 -21.83 12.60
CA SER A 605 8.22 -21.03 12.25
C SER A 605 8.92 -20.48 13.48
N PHE A 606 10.26 -20.55 13.50
CA PHE A 606 11.07 -19.84 14.49
C PHE A 606 10.91 -18.33 14.34
N SER A 607 10.60 -17.67 15.45
CA SER A 607 10.41 -16.22 15.54
C SER A 607 11.65 -15.53 16.15
N SER A 608 12.02 -15.90 17.38
CA SER A 608 13.18 -15.32 18.08
C SER A 608 13.71 -16.23 19.18
N SER A 609 14.85 -15.88 19.76
CA SER A 609 15.41 -16.52 20.95
C SER A 609 16.05 -15.49 21.87
N THR A 610 16.51 -15.93 23.04
CA THR A 610 17.28 -15.10 23.98
C THR A 610 18.66 -15.69 24.25
N SER A 611 19.50 -15.01 25.02
CA SER A 611 20.81 -15.54 25.44
C SER A 611 20.69 -16.72 26.40
N ALA A 612 19.54 -16.91 27.05
CA ALA A 612 19.26 -18.04 27.93
C ALA A 612 18.89 -19.32 27.16
N THR A 613 18.42 -19.21 25.91
CA THR A 613 18.05 -20.37 25.09
C THR A 613 19.28 -21.22 24.77
N LYS A 614 19.26 -22.51 25.14
CA LYS A 614 20.39 -23.42 24.87
C LYS A 614 20.24 -24.07 23.49
N PRO A 615 21.35 -24.34 22.76
CA PRO A 615 21.30 -25.16 21.54
C PRO A 615 20.83 -26.59 21.83
N GLY A 616 19.95 -27.14 21.00
CA GLY A 616 19.37 -28.47 21.18
C GLY A 616 18.21 -28.75 20.23
N THR A 617 17.61 -29.94 20.33
CA THR A 617 16.38 -30.32 19.60
C THR A 617 15.27 -30.57 20.61
N TYR A 618 14.12 -29.93 20.40
CA TYR A 618 13.02 -29.89 21.36
C TYR A 618 11.71 -30.36 20.72
N ASP A 619 11.01 -31.30 21.35
CA ASP A 619 9.70 -31.76 20.90
C ASP A 619 8.64 -30.67 21.10
N LEU A 620 7.75 -30.49 20.12
CA LEU A 620 6.65 -29.52 20.16
C LEU A 620 5.30 -30.25 20.17
N SER A 621 4.43 -29.88 21.10
CA SER A 621 3.04 -30.37 21.17
C SER A 621 2.10 -29.20 21.43
N ILE A 622 0.93 -29.19 20.79
CA ILE A 622 -0.06 -28.11 20.84
C ILE A 622 -1.33 -28.62 21.50
N THR A 623 -1.78 -27.95 22.55
CA THR A 623 -3.00 -28.30 23.30
C THR A 623 -4.19 -27.39 22.94
N GLN A 624 -3.93 -26.20 22.40
CA GLN A 624 -4.95 -25.25 21.97
C GLN A 624 -4.40 -24.39 20.83
N LEU A 625 -5.18 -24.14 19.79
CA LEU A 625 -4.84 -23.20 18.72
C LEU A 625 -5.33 -21.80 19.03
N ALA A 626 -4.67 -20.80 18.44
CA ALA A 626 -5.11 -19.43 18.56
C ALA A 626 -6.42 -19.20 17.79
N THR A 627 -7.35 -18.43 18.35
CA THR A 627 -8.60 -18.02 17.68
C THR A 627 -8.71 -16.50 17.58
N GLN A 628 -9.61 -16.03 16.70
CA GLN A 628 -9.92 -14.61 16.56
C GLN A 628 -11.10 -14.23 17.44
N GLY A 629 -11.13 -12.98 17.91
CA GLY A 629 -12.30 -12.42 18.59
C GLY A 629 -13.41 -12.14 17.59
N ALA A 630 -14.64 -12.50 17.94
CA ALA A 630 -15.79 -12.45 17.03
C ALA A 630 -17.07 -11.97 17.71
N LEU A 631 -17.93 -11.32 16.94
CA LEU A 631 -19.30 -10.96 17.29
C LEU A 631 -20.24 -11.55 16.23
N THR A 632 -21.00 -12.56 16.62
CA THR A 632 -21.99 -13.22 15.75
C THR A 632 -23.39 -12.81 16.19
N GLY A 633 -24.18 -12.27 15.27
CA GLY A 633 -25.56 -11.86 15.54
C GLY A 633 -26.41 -13.00 16.09
N ALA A 634 -27.36 -12.67 16.98
CA ALA A 634 -28.20 -13.67 17.64
C ALA A 634 -29.22 -14.32 16.68
N SER A 635 -29.65 -13.60 15.64
CA SER A 635 -30.68 -14.02 14.69
C SER A 635 -30.27 -13.68 13.24
N ALA A 636 -30.86 -14.38 12.28
CA ALA A 636 -30.65 -14.11 10.86
C ALA A 636 -31.16 -12.71 10.51
N LEU A 637 -30.44 -12.00 9.65
CA LEU A 637 -30.88 -10.70 9.14
C LEU A 637 -32.09 -10.88 8.21
N PRO A 638 -33.04 -9.92 8.21
CA PRO A 638 -34.13 -9.92 7.24
C PRO A 638 -33.60 -9.70 5.81
N ALA A 639 -34.42 -10.00 4.80
CA ALA A 639 -34.05 -9.87 3.39
C ALA A 639 -33.52 -8.47 3.02
N SER A 640 -34.03 -7.43 3.68
CA SER A 640 -33.54 -6.06 3.60
C SER A 640 -33.52 -5.41 4.99
N THR A 641 -32.42 -4.75 5.34
CA THR A 641 -32.24 -4.02 6.59
C THR A 641 -32.00 -2.54 6.29
N THR A 642 -32.69 -1.64 6.99
CA THR A 642 -32.54 -0.18 6.79
C THR A 642 -31.68 0.43 7.89
N ILE A 643 -30.61 1.13 7.50
CA ILE A 643 -29.78 1.96 8.36
C ILE A 643 -30.28 3.40 8.29
N ALA A 644 -30.61 3.96 9.44
CA ALA A 644 -31.14 5.32 9.55
C ALA A 644 -30.07 6.38 9.25
N ALA A 645 -30.50 7.59 8.89
CA ALA A 645 -29.62 8.75 8.77
C ALA A 645 -28.86 9.01 10.08
N ASN A 646 -27.62 9.51 9.96
CA ASN A 646 -26.75 9.84 11.10
C ASN A 646 -26.45 8.67 12.05
N THR A 647 -26.36 7.44 11.51
CA THR A 647 -25.96 6.26 12.30
C THR A 647 -24.46 6.30 12.61
N THR A 648 -24.12 6.35 13.90
CA THR A 648 -22.74 6.36 14.39
C THR A 648 -22.61 5.42 15.58
N TRP A 649 -21.55 4.62 15.60
CA TRP A 649 -21.20 3.72 16.69
C TRP A 649 -19.81 3.99 17.23
N ALA A 650 -19.61 3.81 18.53
CA ALA A 650 -18.28 3.72 19.12
C ALA A 650 -17.79 2.27 18.97
N VAL A 651 -16.77 2.08 18.14
CA VAL A 651 -16.16 0.79 17.85
C VAL A 651 -14.85 0.69 18.61
N THR A 652 -14.62 -0.42 19.30
CA THR A 652 -13.37 -0.75 19.98
C THR A 652 -12.82 -2.06 19.42
N LEU A 653 -11.56 -2.06 18.98
CA LEU A 653 -10.90 -3.24 18.40
C LEU A 653 -9.58 -3.55 19.11
N ASN A 654 -9.37 -4.82 19.41
CA ASN A 654 -8.12 -5.37 19.93
C ASN A 654 -7.59 -4.65 21.17
N ASP A 655 -8.48 -4.35 22.10
CA ASP A 655 -8.17 -3.50 23.23
C ASP A 655 -7.61 -4.28 24.43
N GLY A 656 -6.74 -3.62 25.20
CA GLY A 656 -6.15 -4.17 26.40
C GLY A 656 -7.00 -3.94 27.64
N THR A 657 -6.57 -4.50 28.76
CA THR A 657 -7.11 -4.15 30.09
C THR A 657 -6.01 -3.50 30.93
N PRO A 658 -6.16 -2.22 31.34
CA PRO A 658 -7.30 -1.32 31.11
C PRO A 658 -7.38 -0.82 29.65
N SER A 659 -8.59 -0.42 29.24
CA SER A 659 -8.92 0.05 27.89
C SER A 659 -8.06 1.25 27.47
N SER A 660 -7.56 1.22 26.23
CA SER A 660 -6.81 2.33 25.63
C SER A 660 -7.71 3.12 24.70
N ALA A 661 -7.79 4.44 24.90
CA ALA A 661 -8.55 5.34 24.03
C ALA A 661 -8.12 5.26 22.54
N LYS A 662 -6.89 4.80 22.25
CA LYS A 662 -6.40 4.63 20.87
C LYS A 662 -7.09 3.50 20.10
N ASN A 663 -7.67 2.54 20.82
CA ASN A 663 -8.33 1.38 20.24
C ASN A 663 -9.83 1.59 20.06
N THR A 664 -10.35 2.78 20.39
CA THR A 664 -11.77 3.13 20.27
C THR A 664 -11.95 4.36 19.38
N THR A 665 -12.88 4.30 18.43
CA THR A 665 -13.24 5.45 17.59
C THR A 665 -14.72 5.43 17.22
N ASN A 666 -15.28 6.60 16.94
CA ASN A 666 -16.62 6.69 16.36
C ASN A 666 -16.55 6.38 14.87
N VAL A 667 -17.38 5.43 14.43
CA VAL A 667 -17.54 5.00 13.04
C VAL A 667 -18.93 5.39 12.59
N THR A 668 -19.04 6.11 11.49
CA THR A 668 -20.32 6.48 10.88
C THR A 668 -20.65 5.48 9.79
N ILE A 669 -21.88 4.97 9.80
CA ILE A 669 -22.37 3.98 8.85
C ILE A 669 -23.30 4.69 7.85
N PRO A 670 -23.08 4.54 6.54
CA PRO A 670 -23.98 5.09 5.52
C PRO A 670 -25.44 4.67 5.72
N ALA A 671 -26.35 5.62 5.54
CA ALA A 671 -27.79 5.36 5.59
C ALA A 671 -28.27 4.74 4.28
N GLY A 672 -29.25 3.84 4.37
CA GLY A 672 -29.78 3.14 3.21
C GLY A 672 -30.45 1.82 3.58
N THR A 673 -31.05 1.18 2.59
CA THR A 673 -31.61 -0.16 2.73
C THR A 673 -30.69 -1.14 2.03
N TYR A 674 -30.22 -2.15 2.77
CA TYR A 674 -29.20 -3.10 2.34
C TYR A 674 -29.71 -4.53 2.45
N THR A 675 -29.29 -5.40 1.53
CA THR A 675 -29.32 -6.84 1.77
C THR A 675 -28.32 -7.23 2.86
N ALA A 676 -28.45 -8.43 3.45
CA ALA A 676 -27.54 -8.89 4.50
C ALA A 676 -26.05 -8.88 4.05
N ALA A 677 -25.79 -9.28 2.80
CA ALA A 677 -24.44 -9.30 2.24
C ALA A 677 -23.88 -7.89 1.99
N GLU A 678 -24.70 -6.96 1.49
CA GLU A 678 -24.30 -5.56 1.31
C GLU A 678 -24.05 -4.88 2.66
N LEU A 679 -24.87 -5.16 3.66
CA LEU A 679 -24.71 -4.60 4.99
C LEU A 679 -23.40 -5.04 5.66
N ALA A 680 -23.03 -6.32 5.55
CA ALA A 680 -21.74 -6.80 6.03
C ALA A 680 -20.58 -6.00 5.37
N LYS A 681 -20.66 -5.78 4.05
CA LYS A 681 -19.67 -4.99 3.31
C LYS A 681 -19.60 -3.52 3.77
N VAL A 682 -20.76 -2.90 3.99
CA VAL A 682 -20.86 -1.52 4.49
C VAL A 682 -20.26 -1.40 5.89
N LEU A 683 -20.51 -2.36 6.77
CA LEU A 683 -19.93 -2.39 8.11
C LEU A 683 -18.41 -2.59 8.08
N GLN A 684 -17.92 -3.51 7.26
CA GLN A 684 -16.48 -3.72 7.08
C GLN A 684 -15.78 -2.46 6.57
N SER A 685 -16.31 -1.82 5.53
CA SER A 685 -15.72 -0.59 4.96
C SER A 685 -15.74 0.55 5.95
N SER A 686 -16.87 0.76 6.65
CA SER A 686 -17.00 1.85 7.61
C SER A 686 -16.02 1.69 8.77
N ILE A 687 -15.88 0.46 9.30
CA ILE A 687 -14.94 0.18 10.41
C ILE A 687 -13.50 0.26 9.92
N ASN A 688 -13.11 -0.50 8.90
CA ASN A 688 -11.72 -0.54 8.43
C ASN A 688 -11.24 0.79 7.84
N GLY A 689 -12.17 1.62 7.35
CA GLY A 689 -11.90 2.96 6.86
C GLY A 689 -11.55 3.98 7.95
N ALA A 690 -11.81 3.69 9.23
CA ALA A 690 -11.47 4.60 10.31
C ALA A 690 -9.95 4.65 10.53
N SER A 691 -9.37 5.85 10.40
CA SER A 691 -7.91 6.09 10.47
C SER A 691 -7.25 5.59 11.77
N ALA A 692 -8.01 5.58 12.88
CA ALA A 692 -7.57 5.03 14.16
C ALA A 692 -7.21 3.54 14.08
N PHE A 693 -7.93 2.76 13.27
CA PHE A 693 -7.71 1.31 13.15
C PHE A 693 -6.67 0.98 12.08
N SER A 694 -6.76 1.61 10.91
CA SER A 694 -5.81 1.38 9.81
C SER A 694 -4.38 1.75 10.21
N SER A 695 -4.18 2.84 10.95
CA SER A 695 -2.86 3.22 11.49
C SER A 695 -2.34 2.27 12.57
N ALA A 696 -3.24 1.61 13.31
CA ALA A 696 -2.89 0.65 14.37
C ALA A 696 -2.74 -0.80 13.85
N GLY A 697 -2.90 -1.03 12.55
CA GLY A 697 -2.92 -2.37 11.95
C GLY A 697 -4.05 -3.25 12.50
N SER A 698 -5.16 -2.63 12.93
CA SER A 698 -6.37 -3.32 13.35
C SER A 698 -7.37 -3.29 12.20
N ALA A 699 -7.97 -4.43 11.92
CA ALA A 699 -9.00 -4.58 10.90
C ALA A 699 -10.00 -5.64 11.35
N VAL A 700 -11.18 -5.60 10.75
CA VAL A 700 -12.23 -6.60 10.90
C VAL A 700 -12.60 -7.20 9.55
N THR A 701 -13.11 -8.42 9.59
CA THR A 701 -13.83 -9.05 8.49
C THR A 701 -15.29 -9.14 8.90
N ALA A 702 -16.19 -8.65 8.06
CA ALA A 702 -17.63 -8.81 8.24
C ALA A 702 -18.19 -9.75 7.17
N SER A 703 -19.00 -10.72 7.58
CA SER A 703 -19.64 -11.67 6.69
C SER A 703 -21.03 -12.04 7.18
N VAL A 704 -21.76 -12.79 6.37
CA VAL A 704 -22.99 -13.47 6.78
C VAL A 704 -22.68 -14.96 6.81
N ASP A 705 -22.96 -15.62 7.93
CA ASP A 705 -22.74 -17.06 8.08
C ASP A 705 -23.76 -17.89 7.30
N ALA A 706 -23.62 -19.22 7.33
CA ALA A 706 -24.52 -20.14 6.63
C ALA A 706 -25.98 -20.07 7.12
N ASP A 707 -26.21 -19.55 8.33
CA ASP A 707 -27.53 -19.40 8.95
C ASP A 707 -28.13 -17.99 8.70
N GLY A 708 -27.46 -17.13 7.93
CA GLY A 708 -27.93 -15.78 7.63
C GLY A 708 -27.62 -14.74 8.71
N LYS A 709 -26.78 -15.07 9.71
CA LYS A 709 -26.41 -14.16 10.80
C LYS A 709 -25.20 -13.33 10.43
N LEU A 710 -25.19 -12.07 10.86
CA LEU A 710 -24.07 -11.18 10.68
C LEU A 710 -22.91 -11.58 11.61
N LEU A 711 -21.73 -11.82 11.04
CA LEU A 711 -20.50 -12.15 11.76
C LEU A 711 -19.48 -11.03 11.56
N LEU A 712 -18.89 -10.55 12.65
CA LEU A 712 -17.76 -9.62 12.64
C LEU A 712 -16.59 -10.28 13.37
N SER A 713 -15.46 -10.48 12.70
CA SER A 713 -14.25 -11.09 13.27
C SER A 713 -13.07 -10.13 13.20
N SER A 714 -12.23 -10.11 14.24
CA SER A 714 -10.98 -9.34 14.23
C SER A 714 -9.92 -10.05 13.39
N ALA A 715 -9.11 -9.30 12.65
CA ALA A 715 -7.99 -9.85 11.91
C ALA A 715 -6.86 -10.42 12.81
N LYS A 716 -6.82 -10.04 14.09
CA LYS A 716 -5.80 -10.52 15.06
C LYS A 716 -6.23 -11.83 15.72
N TYR A 717 -5.26 -12.56 16.25
CA TYR A 717 -5.46 -13.80 16.99
C TYR A 717 -5.05 -13.62 18.46
N GLY A 718 -5.61 -14.43 19.34
CA GLY A 718 -5.25 -14.44 20.76
C GLY A 718 -6.24 -13.74 21.67
N SER A 719 -5.92 -13.72 22.96
CA SER A 719 -6.71 -13.04 24.00
C SER A 719 -6.84 -11.52 23.80
N ALA A 720 -5.86 -10.91 23.13
CA ALA A 720 -5.90 -9.51 22.72
C ALA A 720 -6.86 -9.25 21.55
N SER A 721 -7.34 -10.29 20.86
CA SER A 721 -8.31 -10.17 19.78
C SER A 721 -9.72 -10.05 20.37
N ASN A 722 -10.28 -8.84 20.36
CA ASN A 722 -11.62 -8.57 20.87
C ASN A 722 -12.28 -7.43 20.09
N ILE A 723 -13.61 -7.39 20.15
CA ILE A 723 -14.46 -6.42 19.48
C ILE A 723 -15.46 -5.91 20.52
N LYS A 724 -15.72 -4.60 20.54
CA LYS A 724 -16.85 -4.03 21.28
C LYS A 724 -17.48 -2.93 20.44
N LEU A 725 -18.80 -2.94 20.37
CA LEU A 725 -19.61 -1.93 19.68
C LEU A 725 -20.52 -1.27 20.72
N ALA A 726 -20.73 0.05 20.60
CA ALA A 726 -21.66 0.80 21.42
C ALA A 726 -22.39 1.87 20.61
N ASP A 727 -23.65 2.10 20.96
CA ASP A 727 -24.52 3.07 20.30
C ASP A 727 -24.06 4.51 20.58
N VAL A 728 -24.05 5.36 19.54
CA VAL A 728 -23.87 6.81 19.68
C VAL A 728 -25.10 7.54 19.12
N SER A 729 -25.51 7.24 17.88
CA SER A 729 -26.72 7.82 17.26
C SER A 729 -27.25 6.94 16.11
N GLY A 730 -28.51 7.14 15.71
CA GLY A 730 -29.16 6.46 14.57
C GLY A 730 -29.57 5.02 14.87
N SER A 731 -29.34 4.10 13.93
CA SER A 731 -29.64 2.67 14.11
C SER A 731 -28.76 2.04 15.20
N THR A 732 -29.37 1.30 16.12
CA THR A 732 -28.65 0.67 17.25
C THR A 732 -27.89 -0.60 16.84
N VAL A 733 -26.79 -0.93 17.52
CA VAL A 733 -26.05 -2.19 17.40
C VAL A 733 -26.99 -3.37 17.66
N ASP A 734 -27.89 -3.24 18.64
CA ASP A 734 -28.85 -4.29 19.00
C ASP A 734 -29.79 -4.64 17.85
N SER A 735 -30.21 -3.66 17.04
CA SER A 735 -31.07 -3.91 15.88
C SER A 735 -30.44 -4.82 14.81
N LEU A 736 -29.11 -4.97 14.83
CA LEU A 736 -28.35 -5.75 13.85
C LEU A 736 -27.78 -7.04 14.45
N PHE A 737 -27.36 -7.00 15.71
CA PHE A 737 -26.73 -8.15 16.39
C PHE A 737 -27.65 -8.85 17.40
N GLY A 738 -28.84 -8.31 17.69
CA GLY A 738 -29.85 -8.93 18.55
C GLY A 738 -29.37 -9.26 19.96
N GLY A 739 -28.63 -8.34 20.59
CA GLY A 739 -28.08 -8.52 21.93
C GLY A 739 -26.89 -9.49 22.02
N ALA A 740 -26.34 -9.94 20.88
CA ALA A 740 -25.18 -10.82 20.88
C ALA A 740 -23.98 -10.18 21.58
N THR A 741 -23.29 -10.99 22.38
CA THR A 741 -22.08 -10.57 23.09
C THR A 741 -20.83 -11.00 22.32
N PRO A 742 -19.84 -10.11 22.15
CA PRO A 742 -18.58 -10.46 21.50
C PRO A 742 -17.79 -11.46 22.35
N THR A 743 -17.18 -12.44 21.68
CA THR A 743 -16.28 -13.43 22.29
C THR A 743 -14.84 -13.04 21.96
N ALA A 744 -13.96 -13.01 22.96
CA ALA A 744 -12.53 -12.77 22.74
C ALA A 744 -11.85 -14.00 22.11
N GLY A 745 -10.78 -13.78 21.36
CA GLY A 745 -9.93 -14.84 20.88
C GLY A 745 -9.18 -15.55 22.01
N LEU A 746 -8.63 -16.72 21.72
CA LEU A 746 -7.80 -17.51 22.63
C LEU A 746 -6.38 -17.59 22.10
N ASP A 747 -5.39 -17.61 22.99
CA ASP A 747 -3.98 -17.77 22.62
C ASP A 747 -3.65 -19.25 22.34
N VAL A 748 -2.63 -19.48 21.51
CA VAL A 748 -2.08 -20.83 21.32
C VAL A 748 -1.48 -21.36 22.63
N ALA A 749 -1.69 -22.64 22.94
CA ALA A 749 -1.11 -23.29 24.13
C ALA A 749 -0.49 -24.65 23.75
N GLY A 750 0.48 -25.10 24.55
CA GLY A 750 1.19 -26.34 24.29
C GLY A 750 2.40 -26.58 25.19
N THR A 751 3.32 -27.43 24.74
CA THR A 751 4.61 -27.72 25.37
C THR A 751 5.75 -27.67 24.35
N LEU A 752 6.93 -27.24 24.79
CA LEU A 752 8.17 -27.25 24.00
C LEU A 752 9.30 -27.86 24.83
N GLY A 753 9.94 -28.91 24.31
CA GLY A 753 10.95 -29.69 25.06
C GLY A 753 10.39 -30.34 26.32
N GLY A 754 9.10 -30.71 26.32
CA GLY A 754 8.41 -31.27 27.49
C GLY A 754 8.01 -30.25 28.57
N HIS A 755 8.30 -28.96 28.38
CA HIS A 755 7.93 -27.88 29.30
C HIS A 755 6.73 -27.08 28.80
N PRO A 756 5.83 -26.60 29.68
CA PRO A 756 4.71 -25.75 29.27
C PRO A 756 5.23 -24.41 28.72
N VAL A 757 4.58 -23.89 27.69
CA VAL A 757 4.96 -22.62 27.04
C VAL A 757 3.91 -21.53 27.26
N THR A 758 4.33 -20.27 27.22
CA THR A 758 3.43 -19.11 27.30
C THR A 758 2.97 -18.71 25.91
N GLY A 759 1.66 -18.74 25.67
CA GLY A 759 1.02 -18.31 24.44
C GLY A 759 0.73 -16.81 24.38
N SER A 760 0.86 -16.21 23.21
CA SER A 760 0.39 -14.86 22.90
C SER A 760 0.04 -14.79 21.42
N GLY A 761 -1.25 -14.70 21.09
CA GLY A 761 -1.74 -14.86 19.73
C GLY A 761 -1.37 -16.24 19.18
N GLN A 762 -0.68 -16.26 18.04
CA GLN A 762 -0.13 -17.46 17.41
C GLN A 762 1.30 -17.79 17.88
N THR A 763 1.89 -17.01 18.79
CA THR A 763 3.28 -17.22 19.23
C THR A 763 3.34 -17.96 20.56
N LEU A 764 4.19 -18.99 20.62
CA LEU A 764 4.58 -19.70 21.84
C LEU A 764 5.96 -19.25 22.30
N THR A 765 6.12 -19.02 23.59
CA THR A 765 7.40 -18.66 24.23
C THR A 765 7.80 -19.71 25.27
N GLY A 766 9.04 -20.20 25.15
CA GLY A 766 9.65 -21.15 26.09
C GLY A 766 9.77 -20.63 27.52
N LEU A 767 9.55 -21.53 28.50
CA LEU A 767 9.49 -21.22 29.92
C LEU A 767 10.83 -20.77 30.49
N ALA A 768 10.81 -19.76 31.37
CA ALA A 768 11.98 -19.32 32.11
C ALA A 768 12.56 -20.42 33.02
N GLY A 769 13.89 -20.51 33.09
CA GLY A 769 14.62 -21.52 33.87
C GLY A 769 14.78 -22.88 33.18
N THR A 770 14.35 -23.02 31.93
CA THR A 770 14.47 -24.26 31.13
C THR A 770 15.42 -24.07 29.95
N ASP A 771 15.80 -25.17 29.28
CA ASP A 771 16.70 -25.10 28.13
C ASP A 771 16.08 -24.37 26.93
N VAL A 772 14.75 -24.25 26.88
CA VAL A 772 14.00 -23.54 25.83
C VAL A 772 13.69 -22.09 26.22
N GLU A 773 14.24 -21.57 27.32
CA GLU A 773 13.91 -20.22 27.81
C GLU A 773 14.03 -19.15 26.72
N GLY A 774 12.94 -18.42 26.50
CA GLY A 774 12.88 -17.33 25.53
C GLY A 774 12.89 -17.77 24.05
N LEU A 775 12.88 -19.07 23.75
CA LEU A 775 12.66 -19.59 22.40
C LEU A 775 11.22 -19.30 21.99
N LYS A 776 11.04 -18.51 20.92
CA LYS A 776 9.73 -18.17 20.37
C LYS A 776 9.49 -18.86 19.04
N VAL A 777 8.35 -19.52 18.92
CA VAL A 777 7.86 -20.14 17.68
C VAL A 777 6.44 -19.68 17.39
N GLU A 778 6.14 -19.44 16.12
CA GLU A 778 4.81 -19.06 15.65
C GLU A 778 4.12 -20.27 15.01
N VAL A 779 2.83 -20.47 15.34
CA VAL A 779 2.01 -21.60 14.91
C VAL A 779 0.79 -21.07 14.17
N THR A 780 0.78 -21.24 12.86
CA THR A 780 -0.21 -20.61 11.97
C THR A 780 -1.48 -21.44 11.74
N GLY A 781 -1.56 -22.65 12.31
CA GLY A 781 -2.72 -23.54 12.24
C GLY A 781 -2.36 -25.02 12.36
N GLY A 782 -3.27 -25.91 11.96
CA GLY A 782 -3.10 -27.37 11.94
C GLY A 782 -3.90 -28.10 13.03
N ALA A 783 -3.60 -29.38 13.27
CA ALA A 783 -4.23 -30.14 14.35
C ALA A 783 -3.57 -29.84 15.71
N ILE A 784 -4.31 -30.11 16.79
CA ILE A 784 -3.76 -30.23 18.15
C ILE A 784 -3.06 -31.59 18.32
N GLY A 785 -2.13 -31.69 19.26
CA GLY A 785 -1.28 -32.85 19.51
C GLY A 785 0.18 -32.60 19.13
N ASP A 786 0.93 -33.67 18.87
CA ASP A 786 2.35 -33.61 18.58
C ASP A 786 2.64 -33.02 17.19
N ARG A 787 3.56 -32.06 17.14
CA ARG A 787 3.92 -31.26 15.96
C ARG A 787 5.40 -31.40 15.57
N GLY A 788 6.01 -32.53 15.90
CA GLY A 788 7.40 -32.83 15.60
C GLY A 788 8.38 -32.05 16.48
N THR A 789 9.52 -31.64 15.93
CA THR A 789 10.62 -31.04 16.71
C THR A 789 11.03 -29.66 16.21
N VAL A 790 11.62 -28.87 17.12
CA VAL A 790 12.27 -27.59 16.87
C VAL A 790 13.74 -27.72 17.28
N SER A 791 14.63 -27.77 16.30
CA SER A 791 16.08 -27.69 16.54
C SER A 791 16.52 -26.23 16.62
N PHE A 792 17.36 -25.89 17.58
CA PHE A 792 17.89 -24.56 17.80
C PHE A 792 19.43 -24.59 17.89
N SER A 793 20.06 -23.63 17.23
CA SER A 793 21.51 -23.47 17.22
C SER A 793 21.91 -22.01 17.45
N GLN A 794 23.09 -21.81 18.03
CA GLN A 794 23.70 -20.49 18.23
C GLN A 794 24.94 -20.38 17.36
N GLY A 795 24.86 -19.60 16.29
CA GLY A 795 25.95 -19.35 15.34
C GLY A 795 27.15 -18.57 15.91
N TYR A 796 28.26 -18.52 15.16
CA TYR A 796 29.50 -17.85 15.55
C TYR A 796 29.30 -16.37 15.83
N ALA A 797 28.53 -15.64 15.02
CA ALA A 797 28.34 -14.21 15.22
C ALA A 797 27.55 -13.93 16.51
N TYR A 798 26.56 -14.78 16.82
CA TYR A 798 25.83 -14.70 18.08
C TYR A 798 26.74 -14.95 19.29
N GLN A 799 27.53 -16.03 19.26
CA GLN A 799 28.44 -16.39 20.35
C GLN A 799 29.55 -15.33 20.55
N LEU A 800 30.12 -14.81 19.45
CA LEU A 800 31.13 -13.75 19.48
C LEU A 800 30.55 -12.42 19.98
N ASN A 801 29.30 -12.10 19.62
CA ASN A 801 28.62 -10.91 20.12
C ASN A 801 28.38 -11.00 21.63
N ASN A 802 27.96 -12.17 22.13
CA ASN A 802 27.80 -12.41 23.57
C ASN A 802 29.14 -12.36 24.32
N LEU A 803 30.20 -12.91 23.72
CA LEU A 803 31.55 -12.84 24.27
C LEU A 803 32.05 -11.39 24.35
N ALA A 804 31.90 -10.61 23.27
CA ALA A 804 32.26 -9.19 23.24
C ALA A 804 31.45 -8.37 24.27
N THR A 805 30.14 -8.63 24.37
CA THR A 805 29.26 -8.03 25.39
C THR A 805 29.78 -8.33 26.79
N THR A 806 30.17 -9.57 27.06
CA THR A 806 30.70 -9.98 28.38
C THR A 806 32.03 -9.28 28.68
N MET A 807 32.93 -9.20 27.70
CA MET A 807 34.22 -8.52 27.82
C MET A 807 34.08 -7.01 28.08
N LEU A 808 33.11 -6.36 27.44
CA LEU A 808 32.83 -4.92 27.53
C LEU A 808 31.89 -4.54 28.69
N SER A 809 31.24 -5.52 29.33
CA SER A 809 30.33 -5.27 30.44
C SER A 809 31.04 -4.60 31.63
N LYS A 810 30.27 -4.04 32.58
CA LYS A 810 30.83 -3.43 33.79
C LYS A 810 31.70 -4.40 34.61
N ALA A 811 31.33 -5.68 34.64
CA ALA A 811 32.10 -6.73 35.31
C ALA A 811 33.07 -7.46 34.35
N GLY A 812 33.20 -6.98 33.11
CA GLY A 812 34.01 -7.58 32.07
C GLY A 812 35.51 -7.46 32.35
N GLN A 813 36.31 -8.33 31.75
CA GLN A 813 37.76 -8.38 31.96
C GLN A 813 38.46 -7.08 31.52
N ILE A 814 38.00 -6.47 30.42
CA ILE A 814 38.58 -5.22 29.88
C ILE A 814 38.25 -4.05 30.82
N THR A 815 36.99 -3.92 31.21
CA THR A 815 36.52 -2.85 32.11
C THR A 815 37.18 -2.96 33.49
N SER A 816 37.18 -4.16 34.09
CA SER A 816 37.80 -4.40 35.39
C SER A 816 39.30 -4.05 35.41
N ARG A 817 40.01 -4.36 34.31
CA ARG A 817 41.43 -4.03 34.18
C ARG A 817 41.66 -2.53 33.97
N THR A 818 40.79 -1.88 33.20
CA THR A 818 40.78 -0.43 32.98
C THR A 818 40.58 0.31 34.31
N ASP A 819 39.62 -0.13 35.12
CA ASP A 819 39.36 0.44 36.46
C ASP A 819 40.53 0.23 37.42
N GLY A 820 41.16 -0.94 37.40
CA GLY A 820 42.37 -1.22 38.18
C GLY A 820 43.56 -0.34 37.80
N ILE A 821 43.75 -0.07 36.50
CA ILE A 821 44.80 0.86 36.01
C ILE A 821 44.48 2.29 36.45
N ASN A 822 43.22 2.74 36.32
CA ASN A 822 42.77 4.04 36.80
C ASN A 822 43.01 4.23 38.30
N GLN A 823 42.76 3.18 39.10
CA GLN A 823 43.04 3.23 40.53
C GLN A 823 44.56 3.32 40.79
N SER A 824 45.37 2.57 40.05
CA SER A 824 46.83 2.64 40.15
C SER A 824 47.37 4.04 39.82
N ILE A 825 46.78 4.73 38.83
CA ILE A 825 47.12 6.14 38.51
C ILE A 825 46.81 7.05 39.70
N LYS A 826 45.62 6.91 40.30
CA LYS A 826 45.23 7.70 41.49
C LYS A 826 46.15 7.45 42.67
N ASP A 827 46.56 6.20 42.89
CA ASP A 827 47.44 5.84 44.00
C ASP A 827 48.87 6.36 43.79
N VAL A 828 49.40 6.30 42.56
CA VAL A 828 50.69 6.91 42.22
C VAL A 828 50.65 8.43 42.36
N ALA A 829 49.55 9.08 41.96
CA ALA A 829 49.37 10.52 42.14
C ALA A 829 49.39 10.90 43.63
N LYS A 830 48.66 10.18 44.48
CA LYS A 830 48.71 10.38 45.94
C LYS A 830 50.11 10.19 46.52
N GLN A 831 50.85 9.17 46.06
CA GLN A 831 52.23 8.94 46.49
C GLN A 831 53.17 10.08 46.07
N ARG A 832 53.01 10.59 44.84
CA ARG A 832 53.76 11.74 44.33
C ARG A 832 53.47 12.99 45.16
N ASP A 833 52.20 13.27 45.44
CA ASP A 833 51.79 14.46 46.20
C ASP A 833 52.32 14.39 47.64
N ALA A 834 52.19 13.24 48.30
CA ALA A 834 52.77 13.03 49.63
C ALA A 834 54.31 13.17 49.64
N PHE A 835 54.99 12.75 48.57
CA PHE A 835 56.43 12.95 48.42
C PHE A 835 56.78 14.43 48.18
N SER A 836 55.97 15.15 47.41
CA SER A 836 56.11 16.59 47.18
C SER A 836 55.95 17.40 48.49
N ASP A 837 54.98 17.04 49.33
CA ASP A 837 54.80 17.64 50.66
C ASP A 837 56.00 17.35 51.58
N LYS A 838 56.55 16.13 51.49
CA LYS A 838 57.78 15.77 52.21
C LYS A 838 58.97 16.60 51.74
N LEU A 839 59.11 16.84 50.43
CA LEU A 839 60.18 17.70 49.88
C LEU A 839 60.09 19.13 50.41
N THR A 840 58.88 19.70 50.51
CA THR A 840 58.66 21.02 51.12
C THR A 840 59.17 21.07 52.57
N SER A 841 58.88 20.02 53.35
CA SER A 841 59.35 19.89 54.73
C SER A 841 60.88 19.70 54.83
N VAL A 842 61.48 19.00 53.87
CA VAL A 842 62.94 18.82 53.76
C VAL A 842 63.61 20.14 53.39
N GLU A 843 63.07 20.90 52.44
CA GLU A 843 63.59 22.21 52.05
C GLU A 843 63.59 23.17 53.25
N ALA A 844 62.48 23.26 53.99
CA ALA A 844 62.38 24.09 55.18
C ALA A 844 63.42 23.71 56.24
N ARG A 845 63.71 22.40 56.38
CA ARG A 845 64.74 21.90 57.29
C ARG A 845 66.15 22.28 56.82
N TYR A 846 66.48 22.08 55.55
CA TYR A 846 67.76 22.50 54.99
C TYR A 846 67.96 24.01 55.11
N ARG A 847 66.95 24.82 54.79
CA ARG A 847 67.01 26.28 54.97
C ARG A 847 67.31 26.66 56.42
N LYS A 848 66.64 26.04 57.41
CA LYS A 848 66.92 26.27 58.84
C LYS A 848 68.36 25.88 59.21
N GLN A 849 68.82 24.69 58.80
CA GLN A 849 70.16 24.19 59.12
C GLN A 849 71.26 25.05 58.50
N TYR A 850 71.15 25.38 57.21
CA TYR A 850 72.16 26.19 56.51
C TYR A 850 72.13 27.67 56.91
N SER A 851 70.97 28.23 57.27
CA SER A 851 70.90 29.59 57.84
C SER A 851 71.53 29.65 59.23
N ALA A 852 71.29 28.65 60.09
CA ALA A 852 71.94 28.57 61.40
C ALA A 852 73.46 28.40 61.27
N LEU A 853 73.92 27.66 60.27
CA LEU A 853 75.33 27.48 59.96
C LEU A 853 75.98 28.78 59.44
N ASP A 854 75.28 29.57 58.61
CA ASP A 854 75.76 30.89 58.16
C ASP A 854 75.86 31.90 59.32
N VAL A 855 74.90 31.89 60.25
CA VAL A 855 74.97 32.68 61.49
C VAL A 855 76.14 32.23 62.37
N MET A 856 76.34 30.92 62.52
CA MET A 856 77.48 30.38 63.27
C MET A 856 78.82 30.78 62.64
N LEU A 857 78.95 30.70 61.31
CA LEU A 857 80.15 31.15 60.59
C LEU A 857 80.37 32.66 60.71
N THR A 858 79.31 33.46 60.66
CA THR A 858 79.38 34.91 60.85
C THR A 858 79.84 35.24 62.27
N ASN A 859 79.31 34.56 63.30
CA ASN A 859 79.76 34.70 64.68
C ASN A 859 81.21 34.23 64.87
N MET A 860 81.64 33.16 64.20
CA MET A 860 83.03 32.70 64.21
C MET A 860 83.96 33.69 63.51
N GLN A 861 83.54 34.30 62.40
CA GLN A 861 84.30 35.36 61.71
C GLN A 861 84.39 36.65 62.54
N ALA A 862 83.32 37.03 63.24
CA ALA A 862 83.33 38.14 64.19
C ALA A 862 84.26 37.85 65.37
N THR A 863 84.21 36.62 65.92
CA THR A 863 85.12 36.17 66.98
C THR A 863 86.58 36.14 66.51
N SER A 864 86.83 35.66 65.29
CA SER A 864 88.17 35.67 64.67
C SER A 864 88.67 37.10 64.43
N SER A 865 87.82 38.00 63.97
CA SER A 865 88.16 39.42 63.77
C SER A 865 88.43 40.12 65.11
N TYR A 866 87.63 39.82 66.13
CA TYR A 866 87.83 40.30 67.50
C TYR A 866 89.13 39.78 68.10
N LEU A 867 89.41 38.48 67.97
CA LEU A 867 90.69 37.88 68.40
C LEU A 867 91.87 38.46 67.63
N THR A 868 91.72 38.70 66.33
CA THR A 868 92.76 39.34 65.49
C THR A 868 93.01 40.78 65.93
N GLN A 869 91.97 41.56 66.25
CA GLN A 869 92.11 42.91 66.80
C GLN A 869 92.73 42.90 68.21
N GLN A 870 92.36 41.96 69.08
CA GLN A 870 92.98 41.80 70.40
C GLN A 870 94.45 41.39 70.29
N LEU A 871 94.78 40.45 69.40
CA LEU A 871 96.16 40.06 69.10
C LEU A 871 96.97 41.23 68.51
N ALA A 872 96.38 42.03 67.62
CA ALA A 872 97.01 43.24 67.08
C ALA A 872 97.21 44.32 68.16
N ALA A 873 96.25 44.50 69.07
CA ALA A 873 96.35 45.42 70.20
C ALA A 873 97.40 44.96 71.23
N ILE A 874 97.58 43.64 71.41
CA ILE A 874 98.66 43.07 72.24
C ILE A 874 100.02 43.21 71.54
N ALA A 875 100.08 43.09 70.21
CA ALA A 875 101.30 43.30 69.43
C ALA A 875 101.72 44.79 69.35
N ALA A 876 100.77 45.72 69.43
CA ALA A 876 101.03 47.17 69.45
C ALA A 876 101.42 47.72 70.84
N ASN A 877 101.21 46.96 71.92
CA ASN A 877 101.59 47.30 73.30
C ASN A 877 102.92 46.65 73.73
N ARG A 878 103.85 46.43 72.79
CA ARG A 878 105.22 45.99 73.06
C ARG A 878 106.24 46.95 72.48
#